data_AF-A0A2W2FVB1-F1
#
_entry.id   AF-A0A2W2FVB1-F1
#
_cell.length_a   1.000
_cell.length_b   1.000
_cell.length_c   1.000
_cell.angle_alpha   90.00
_cell.angle_beta   90.00
_cell.angle_gamma   90.00
#
_symmetry.space_group_name_H-M   'P 1'
#
loop_
_entity.id
_entity.type
_entity.pdbx_description
1 polymer ?
#
loop_
_entity_poly.entity_id
_entity_poly.type
_entity_poly.pdbx_seq_one_letter_code
_entity_poly.pdbx_strand_id
1 'polypeptide(L)'
;MGAPRPARGRGTGGLRAVQSARRARRGRPRRARRRAGLAAPGPLRRDAGAARTGRAAPSRPLVRAPGAAARGRLARVDRPCRNRPRARRRLRSRPCGRAPGRGSDQRDRLDSAAVPGAGGAGHGGRVRGQATARAPPYRPVRQGDAARPGGLSPAGDGEAMAVTIRRLVADARLGLRVVFGHEGLDQPVRWVVVSELPDPAPWLDGAELLLTSGMWLREEGDPRRAAEAWAGRLVEAGARAVGFGLDPWFAQIPAEIVNATRRWRLTLIEVPARTPFVAIDRAVADLNAAEARREAEQGRRVQQRLAEAGRSGRQAVAERLARELHGWAVLLDAGHQVALRAPADAGPDDGVLAALARRGDQAGRHALHEEIDGVSVAAVPLGMARERRGTLCVGSPTVGHRPMWSAGVIGTAAALLTVLDRGGERELRGVVAELLAEGDLRSAERVAGVADVPLPTRFVAVALTGQGHRRTATRLVAAGGWPAVEQAAESVVLVTPGFSEERLLALLEDGRAGLSTGRAPEQAVTAIREARQAAQLTGPGRMVVRYADTPAMELDRLLASPAAVRFAEALLAPVTEVPDGDVLIAAARHWVAANHHWDPAATAAGVHRETLRARLRRVAALSGLDLDQSADRLALALALAVGRFR
;
A
#
# COMPACT_ATOMS: atom_id res chain seq x y z
N MET A 1 41.46 49.34 3.69
CA MET A 1 42.34 49.24 2.51
C MET A 1 42.36 47.77 2.09
N GLY A 2 42.09 47.37 0.86
CA GLY A 2 41.97 48.12 -0.39
C GLY A 2 42.54 47.22 -1.50
N ALA A 3 41.68 46.59 -2.30
CA ALA A 3 42.13 45.69 -3.37
C ALA A 3 42.80 46.48 -4.51
N PRO A 4 43.69 45.82 -5.27
CA PRO A 4 43.56 45.96 -6.73
C PRO A 4 43.72 44.65 -7.52
N ARG A 5 42.89 44.56 -8.57
CA ARG A 5 43.10 43.82 -9.84
C ARG A 5 44.24 44.48 -10.65
N PRO A 6 44.80 43.95 -11.77
CA PRO A 6 44.19 43.11 -12.83
C PRO A 6 45.03 41.81 -13.11
N ALA A 7 45.00 41.09 -14.24
CA ALA A 7 44.45 41.34 -15.58
C ALA A 7 43.98 40.07 -16.33
N ARG A 8 44.06 40.08 -17.67
CA ARG A 8 43.74 38.99 -18.61
C ARG A 8 44.82 38.96 -19.72
N GLY A 9 45.08 37.79 -20.31
CA GLY A 9 45.88 37.67 -21.54
C GLY A 9 45.91 36.24 -22.10
N ARG A 10 45.37 36.02 -23.30
CA ARG A 10 45.26 34.69 -23.97
C ARG A 10 46.53 34.36 -24.78
N GLY A 11 46.84 33.08 -25.01
CA GLY A 11 47.77 32.70 -26.10
C GLY A 11 48.30 31.26 -26.13
N THR A 12 47.55 30.35 -26.79
CA THR A 12 48.03 29.22 -27.62
C THR A 12 49.31 28.42 -27.27
N GLY A 13 49.12 27.14 -26.94
CA GLY A 13 49.68 25.99 -27.68
C GLY A 13 51.20 25.70 -27.64
N GLY A 14 51.59 24.63 -26.92
CA GLY A 14 52.95 24.08 -26.96
C GLY A 14 52.98 22.56 -26.63
N LEU A 15 53.68 21.79 -27.47
CA LEU A 15 53.75 20.32 -27.44
C LEU A 15 54.97 19.80 -26.64
N ARG A 16 54.86 18.54 -26.16
CA ARG A 16 55.94 17.58 -25.79
C ARG A 16 56.90 17.92 -24.63
N ALA A 17 56.93 17.01 -23.65
CA ALA A 17 58.14 16.50 -22.96
C ALA A 17 57.76 15.32 -22.02
N VAL A 18 58.62 14.38 -21.62
CA VAL A 18 59.74 13.65 -22.26
C VAL A 18 59.99 12.40 -21.40
N GLN A 19 60.53 11.31 -21.97
CA GLN A 19 60.94 10.11 -21.20
C GLN A 19 62.30 10.31 -20.51
N SER A 20 62.52 9.73 -19.31
CA SER A 20 63.77 9.09 -18.85
C SER A 20 63.78 8.88 -17.32
N ALA A 21 64.51 7.92 -16.71
CA ALA A 21 65.14 6.67 -17.18
C ALA A 21 65.65 5.83 -15.98
N ARG A 22 66.25 4.66 -16.30
CA ARG A 22 67.10 3.72 -15.49
C ARG A 22 66.36 2.45 -15.06
N ARG A 23 66.60 1.29 -15.70
CA ARG A 23 67.75 0.34 -15.60
C ARG A 23 67.79 -0.37 -14.23
N ALA A 24 67.96 -1.69 -14.09
CA ALA A 24 68.03 -2.86 -15.00
C ALA A 24 67.87 -4.15 -14.12
N ARG A 25 67.57 -5.38 -14.59
CA ARG A 25 68.42 -6.33 -15.36
C ARG A 25 67.65 -7.66 -15.57
N ARG A 26 67.97 -8.38 -16.67
CA ARG A 26 67.95 -9.87 -16.90
C ARG A 26 66.70 -10.69 -16.47
N GLY A 27 66.08 -11.55 -17.30
CA GLY A 27 66.46 -12.08 -18.61
C GLY A 27 65.30 -12.77 -19.39
N ARG A 28 65.64 -13.43 -20.50
CA ARG A 28 64.80 -14.09 -21.53
C ARG A 28 65.28 -15.56 -21.69
N PRO A 29 64.73 -16.43 -22.58
CA PRO A 29 63.48 -16.43 -23.38
C PRO A 29 62.64 -17.75 -23.16
N ARG A 30 61.52 -18.09 -23.83
CA ARG A 30 61.26 -18.38 -25.28
C ARG A 30 59.74 -18.52 -25.54
N ARG A 31 59.21 -17.86 -26.59
CA ARG A 31 58.60 -18.40 -27.87
C ARG A 31 57.22 -19.09 -27.69
N ALA A 32 56.20 -18.94 -28.56
CA ALA A 32 55.99 -18.24 -29.85
C ALA A 32 54.49 -17.78 -29.94
N ARG A 33 54.10 -16.61 -30.51
CA ARG A 33 53.78 -16.33 -31.95
C ARG A 33 52.85 -17.39 -32.59
N ARG A 34 51.72 -17.08 -33.27
CA ARG A 34 51.14 -15.88 -33.96
C ARG A 34 49.57 -15.94 -33.91
N ARG A 35 48.80 -14.84 -33.90
CA ARG A 35 48.16 -14.09 -35.03
C ARG A 35 47.55 -14.96 -36.16
N ALA A 36 46.44 -14.60 -36.84
CA ALA A 36 45.29 -13.70 -36.61
C ALA A 36 44.39 -13.68 -37.89
N GLY A 37 43.06 -13.50 -37.76
CA GLY A 37 42.22 -12.81 -38.76
C GLY A 37 41.20 -13.62 -39.59
N LEU A 38 39.97 -13.05 -39.67
CA LEU A 38 39.05 -12.95 -40.83
C LEU A 38 38.40 -14.24 -41.38
N ALA A 39 37.19 -14.27 -41.96
CA ALA A 39 35.96 -13.44 -41.92
C ALA A 39 34.79 -14.28 -42.52
N ALA A 40 33.51 -13.91 -42.35
CA ALA A 40 32.33 -14.63 -42.89
C ALA A 40 32.19 -14.46 -44.44
N PRO A 41 31.40 -15.27 -45.21
CA PRO A 41 29.91 -15.30 -45.11
C PRO A 41 29.17 -16.59 -45.61
N GLY A 42 27.83 -16.60 -45.53
CA GLY A 42 26.96 -17.11 -46.64
C GLY A 42 26.12 -18.40 -46.42
N PRO A 43 24.89 -18.52 -46.99
CA PRO A 43 23.93 -19.59 -46.66
C PRO A 43 23.49 -20.50 -47.84
N LEU A 44 22.83 -21.64 -47.57
CA LEU A 44 22.01 -22.39 -48.55
C LEU A 44 20.79 -23.12 -47.91
N ARG A 45 19.88 -23.63 -48.76
CA ARG A 45 18.47 -23.99 -48.48
C ARG A 45 18.13 -25.46 -48.85
N ARG A 46 16.98 -25.96 -48.35
CA ARG A 46 16.16 -27.11 -48.86
C ARG A 46 16.78 -28.52 -48.64
N ASP A 47 16.05 -29.65 -48.54
CA ASP A 47 14.64 -30.07 -48.81
C ASP A 47 14.10 -30.98 -47.65
N ALA A 48 12.81 -31.02 -47.27
CA ALA A 48 11.61 -31.72 -47.79
C ALA A 48 11.46 -33.24 -47.45
N GLY A 49 10.25 -33.67 -47.05
CA GLY A 49 9.84 -35.07 -46.75
C GLY A 49 9.59 -35.35 -45.25
N ALA A 50 8.39 -35.45 -44.66
CA ALA A 50 7.13 -36.14 -44.95
C ALA A 50 6.91 -37.44 -44.11
N ALA A 51 5.87 -37.41 -43.28
CA ALA A 51 5.00 -38.51 -42.81
C ALA A 51 5.33 -39.37 -41.56
N ARG A 52 4.26 -39.57 -40.76
CA ARG A 52 3.95 -40.64 -39.77
C ARG A 52 4.65 -40.65 -38.40
N THR A 53 3.99 -40.02 -37.41
CA THR A 53 4.20 -40.26 -35.98
C THR A 53 3.54 -41.55 -35.49
N GLY A 54 4.33 -42.50 -34.99
CA GLY A 54 3.86 -43.66 -34.23
C GLY A 54 3.92 -43.42 -32.71
N ARG A 55 3.05 -44.10 -31.95
CA ARG A 55 3.04 -44.06 -30.47
C ARG A 55 4.30 -44.69 -29.86
N ALA A 56 4.86 -44.05 -28.84
CA ALA A 56 5.64 -44.72 -27.79
C ALA A 56 5.60 -43.90 -26.49
N ALA A 57 5.58 -44.58 -25.34
CA ALA A 57 5.65 -43.98 -24.00
C ALA A 57 6.73 -44.68 -23.17
N PRO A 58 7.35 -43.99 -22.18
CA PRO A 58 8.08 -44.64 -21.08
C PRO A 58 7.34 -44.41 -19.73
N SER A 59 7.04 -45.41 -18.90
CA SER A 59 7.89 -46.38 -18.18
C SER A 59 8.27 -45.93 -16.76
N ARG A 60 7.65 -46.57 -15.75
CA ARG A 60 8.02 -46.52 -14.32
C ARG A 60 9.13 -47.55 -14.01
N PRO A 61 9.85 -47.41 -12.89
CA PRO A 61 10.38 -48.54 -12.12
C PRO A 61 9.67 -48.73 -10.76
N LEU A 62 9.68 -49.97 -10.27
CA LEU A 62 9.08 -50.41 -9.01
C LEU A 62 10.12 -50.67 -7.91
N VAL A 63 9.65 -50.67 -6.66
CA VAL A 63 10.45 -50.87 -5.43
C VAL A 63 10.81 -52.36 -5.22
N ARG A 64 11.98 -52.62 -4.64
CA ARG A 64 12.35 -53.91 -4.00
C ARG A 64 13.01 -53.67 -2.65
N ALA A 65 12.67 -54.50 -1.67
CA ALA A 65 13.30 -54.56 -0.34
C ALA A 65 14.43 -55.62 -0.31
N PRO A 66 15.26 -55.60 0.74
CA PRO A 66 15.65 -56.85 1.42
C PRO A 66 15.54 -56.75 2.96
N GLY A 67 15.65 -57.89 3.66
CA GLY A 67 15.45 -57.99 5.12
C GLY A 67 16.63 -58.59 5.91
N ALA A 68 16.39 -58.75 7.22
CA ALA A 68 17.10 -59.52 8.29
C ALA A 68 18.49 -60.16 7.99
N ALA A 69 19.48 -60.14 8.89
CA ALA A 69 19.39 -60.60 10.28
C ALA A 69 20.69 -60.37 11.11
N ALA A 70 20.61 -60.63 12.44
CA ALA A 70 21.62 -61.29 13.31
C ALA A 70 22.08 -60.58 14.61
N ARG A 71 21.48 -61.06 15.73
CA ARG A 71 22.12 -61.48 17.01
C ARG A 71 22.90 -60.47 17.90
N GLY A 72 22.42 -60.31 19.15
CA GLY A 72 23.24 -60.72 20.30
C GLY A 72 23.06 -60.02 21.67
N ARG A 73 22.41 -60.73 22.62
CA ARG A 73 22.61 -60.66 24.11
C ARG A 73 22.20 -59.37 24.86
N LEU A 74 21.90 -59.36 26.17
CA LEU A 74 21.12 -60.25 27.06
C LEU A 74 21.01 -59.61 28.48
N ALA A 75 19.81 -59.28 28.96
CA ALA A 75 19.42 -59.00 30.37
C ALA A 75 17.93 -58.53 30.34
N ARG A 76 16.87 -59.16 30.91
CA ARG A 76 16.59 -59.58 32.31
C ARG A 76 16.87 -58.43 33.30
N VAL A 77 15.93 -57.95 34.13
CA VAL A 77 14.99 -58.68 35.01
C VAL A 77 13.69 -57.87 35.30
N ASP A 78 12.57 -58.60 35.33
CA ASP A 78 11.28 -58.47 36.06
C ASP A 78 10.49 -57.16 36.31
N ARG A 79 9.17 -57.28 36.09
CA ARG A 79 8.10 -56.56 36.82
C ARG A 79 7.92 -57.17 38.22
N PRO A 80 7.26 -56.45 39.14
CA PRO A 80 5.96 -56.99 39.56
C PRO A 80 4.82 -55.96 39.63
N CYS A 81 3.60 -56.46 39.41
CA CYS A 81 2.34 -55.76 39.67
C CYS A 81 1.95 -55.84 41.17
N ARG A 82 0.98 -55.00 41.58
CA ARG A 82 0.24 -54.88 42.88
C ARG A 82 0.46 -53.48 43.49
N ASN A 83 -0.51 -52.77 44.09
CA ASN A 83 -1.90 -53.08 44.46
C ASN A 83 -2.82 -51.84 44.32
N ARG A 84 -4.12 -52.07 44.10
CA ARG A 84 -5.21 -51.22 44.64
C ARG A 84 -5.95 -52.03 45.71
N PRO A 85 -6.47 -51.38 46.76
CA PRO A 85 -7.87 -51.62 47.12
C PRO A 85 -8.68 -50.34 47.37
N ARG A 86 -9.97 -50.53 47.70
CA ARG A 86 -11.07 -49.54 47.71
C ARG A 86 -11.42 -49.08 49.14
N ALA A 87 -12.00 -47.89 49.29
CA ALA A 87 -13.24 -47.58 50.06
C ALA A 87 -13.47 -46.05 50.10
N ARG A 88 -14.54 -45.48 49.52
CA ARG A 88 -15.90 -45.32 50.08
C ARG A 88 -15.97 -44.82 51.54
N ARG A 89 -16.36 -43.55 51.72
CA ARG A 89 -17.25 -43.12 52.83
C ARG A 89 -18.17 -41.98 52.38
N ARG A 90 -19.44 -42.03 52.80
CA ARG A 90 -20.46 -40.96 52.75
C ARG A 90 -20.80 -40.56 54.18
N LEU A 91 -21.30 -39.34 54.38
CA LEU A 91 -22.30 -38.83 55.36
C LEU A 91 -22.15 -37.27 55.36
N ARG A 92 -23.19 -36.46 55.07
CA ARG A 92 -24.29 -35.97 55.93
C ARG A 92 -23.80 -35.18 57.18
N SER A 93 -24.34 -34.02 57.61
CA SER A 93 -25.35 -33.09 57.04
C SER A 93 -25.65 -31.88 57.98
N ARG A 94 -26.05 -30.71 57.42
CA ARG A 94 -26.98 -29.67 58.01
C ARG A 94 -26.50 -28.75 59.18
N PRO A 95 -27.21 -27.62 59.52
CA PRO A 95 -28.11 -26.72 58.74
C PRO A 95 -28.08 -25.18 59.09
N CYS A 96 -28.98 -24.40 58.44
CA CYS A 96 -29.54 -23.07 58.81
C CYS A 96 -28.65 -21.81 58.66
N GLY A 97 -29.12 -20.62 58.22
CA GLY A 97 -30.39 -20.08 57.67
C GLY A 97 -30.13 -18.61 57.22
N ARG A 98 -30.99 -17.79 56.59
CA ARG A 98 -32.40 -17.81 56.14
C ARG A 98 -32.52 -16.91 54.87
N ALA A 99 -33.46 -17.21 53.97
CA ALA A 99 -34.00 -16.27 52.95
C ALA A 99 -35.28 -15.57 53.53
N PRO A 100 -36.11 -14.76 52.82
CA PRO A 100 -36.56 -14.80 51.40
C PRO A 100 -36.32 -13.44 50.66
N GLY A 101 -36.70 -13.17 49.41
CA GLY A 101 -37.51 -13.80 48.33
C GLY A 101 -38.15 -12.64 47.51
N ARG A 102 -38.79 -12.77 46.33
CA ARG A 102 -39.20 -13.87 45.42
C ARG A 102 -39.01 -13.31 43.98
N GLY A 103 -38.70 -14.06 42.94
CA GLY A 103 -39.55 -15.05 42.25
C GLY A 103 -40.04 -14.44 40.91
N SER A 104 -39.57 -14.88 39.74
CA SER A 104 -39.98 -16.12 39.00
C SER A 104 -41.29 -15.90 38.20
N ASP A 105 -41.51 -16.41 36.97
CA ASP A 105 -40.74 -17.37 36.15
C ASP A 105 -41.30 -17.42 34.70
N GLN A 106 -40.52 -17.98 33.74
CA GLN A 106 -40.86 -19.00 32.69
C GLN A 106 -42.23 -19.00 31.94
N ARG A 107 -42.44 -19.55 30.72
CA ARG A 107 -41.60 -20.17 29.65
C ARG A 107 -42.43 -20.36 28.36
N ASP A 108 -41.73 -20.61 27.24
CA ASP A 108 -42.04 -21.48 26.09
C ASP A 108 -43.51 -21.84 25.73
N ARG A 109 -43.90 -21.67 24.45
CA ARG A 109 -43.92 -22.77 23.43
C ARG A 109 -44.42 -22.33 22.03
N LEU A 110 -44.13 -23.19 21.06
CA LEU A 110 -44.57 -23.20 19.64
C LEU A 110 -46.11 -23.45 19.58
N ASP A 111 -46.88 -23.08 18.55
CA ASP A 111 -46.82 -23.64 17.21
C ASP A 111 -47.74 -22.95 16.16
N SER A 112 -47.32 -23.03 14.90
CA SER A 112 -48.06 -23.24 13.63
C SER A 112 -49.56 -22.90 13.43
N ALA A 113 -49.81 -22.24 12.28
CA ALA A 113 -50.82 -22.56 11.23
C ALA A 113 -52.14 -21.75 11.06
N ALA A 114 -52.41 -21.50 9.77
CA ALA A 114 -53.71 -21.46 9.06
C ALA A 114 -54.70 -20.26 9.20
N VAL A 115 -54.65 -19.45 8.14
CA VAL A 115 -55.76 -18.77 7.40
C VAL A 115 -57.17 -19.38 7.62
N PRO A 116 -58.20 -18.52 7.72
CA PRO A 116 -59.29 -18.59 6.73
C PRO A 116 -59.52 -17.24 6.04
N GLY A 117 -59.96 -17.27 4.79
CA GLY A 117 -60.46 -16.09 4.08
C GLY A 117 -61.82 -16.41 3.43
N ALA A 118 -62.62 -15.37 3.16
CA ALA A 118 -63.69 -15.42 2.15
C ALA A 118 -64.31 -14.03 1.91
N GLY A 119 -64.43 -13.66 0.63
CA GLY A 119 -65.67 -13.10 0.06
C GLY A 119 -65.98 -11.61 0.18
N GLY A 120 -66.36 -10.99 -0.96
CA GLY A 120 -67.46 -10.02 -0.95
C GLY A 120 -67.25 -8.65 -1.62
N ALA A 121 -67.15 -8.62 -2.95
CA ALA A 121 -67.59 -7.58 -3.90
C ALA A 121 -67.99 -6.15 -3.43
N GLY A 122 -67.51 -5.14 -4.18
CA GLY A 122 -68.08 -3.77 -4.17
C GLY A 122 -67.32 -2.76 -5.05
N HIS A 123 -67.80 -2.48 -6.27
CA HIS A 123 -67.28 -1.40 -7.14
C HIS A 123 -67.74 -0.01 -6.65
N GLY A 124 -66.92 1.05 -6.80
CA GLY A 124 -67.38 2.39 -6.36
C GLY A 124 -66.57 3.68 -6.58
N GLY A 125 -65.52 3.73 -7.40
CA GLY A 125 -65.06 4.98 -8.04
C GLY A 125 -64.36 6.11 -7.23
N ARG A 126 -63.72 7.01 -8.01
CA ARG A 126 -63.10 8.32 -7.64
C ARG A 126 -61.85 8.32 -6.74
N VAL A 127 -60.70 8.18 -7.40
CA VAL A 127 -59.40 8.65 -6.87
C VAL A 127 -59.25 10.16 -7.15
N ARG A 128 -59.11 10.97 -6.09
CA ARG A 128 -58.47 12.31 -6.17
C ARG A 128 -57.72 12.64 -4.87
N GLY A 129 -56.39 12.65 -4.99
CA GLY A 129 -55.46 13.51 -4.25
C GLY A 129 -55.44 13.45 -2.73
N GLN A 130 -54.39 12.85 -2.18
CA GLN A 130 -53.73 13.36 -0.97
C GLN A 130 -52.21 13.26 -1.12
N ALA A 131 -51.51 14.28 -0.64
CA ALA A 131 -50.09 14.49 -0.89
C ALA A 131 -49.20 13.60 -0.02
N THR A 132 -48.14 13.05 -0.62
CA THR A 132 -46.97 12.55 0.13
C THR A 132 -45.93 13.66 0.25
N ALA A 133 -45.34 13.79 1.45
CA ALA A 133 -44.46 14.90 1.78
C ALA A 133 -43.14 14.87 0.98
N ARG A 134 -42.72 16.03 0.46
CA ARG A 134 -41.38 16.20 -0.13
C ARG A 134 -40.32 16.15 0.98
N ALA A 135 -39.31 15.30 0.79
CA ALA A 135 -38.04 15.45 1.49
C ALA A 135 -37.37 16.79 1.10
N PRO A 136 -36.65 17.47 2.01
CA PRO A 136 -35.98 18.73 1.71
C PRO A 136 -34.80 18.52 0.74
N PRO A 137 -34.57 19.44 -0.22
CA PRO A 137 -33.42 19.35 -1.10
C PRO A 137 -32.12 19.62 -0.35
N TYR A 138 -31.09 18.83 -0.68
CA TYR A 138 -29.72 18.99 -0.20
C TYR A 138 -29.16 20.37 -0.56
N ARG A 139 -28.72 21.13 0.46
CA ARG A 139 -27.94 22.37 0.28
C ARG A 139 -26.45 22.04 0.31
N PRO A 140 -25.65 22.35 -0.74
CA PRO A 140 -24.21 22.32 -0.62
C PRO A 140 -23.75 23.43 0.35
N VAL A 141 -22.77 23.12 1.19
CA VAL A 141 -22.15 24.08 2.11
C VAL A 141 -21.31 25.05 1.30
N ARG A 142 -21.71 26.32 1.25
CA ARG A 142 -20.82 27.39 0.78
C ARG A 142 -19.68 27.56 1.78
N GLN A 143 -18.44 27.30 1.36
CA GLN A 143 -17.29 27.89 2.02
C GLN A 143 -17.40 29.42 1.85
N GLY A 144 -17.30 30.16 2.94
CA GLY A 144 -17.44 31.61 2.95
C GLY A 144 -16.22 32.32 2.37
N ASP A 145 -16.43 33.54 1.89
CA ASP A 145 -15.38 34.40 1.32
C ASP A 145 -14.22 34.62 2.30
N ALA A 146 -13.04 34.09 1.95
CA ALA A 146 -11.77 34.48 2.54
C ALA A 146 -11.08 35.48 1.59
N ALA A 147 -10.75 36.67 2.11
CA ALA A 147 -10.08 37.70 1.33
C ALA A 147 -8.64 37.27 0.93
N ARG A 148 -8.22 37.70 -0.26
CA ARG A 148 -6.90 37.42 -0.84
C ARG A 148 -5.76 38.01 0.00
N PRO A 149 -4.58 37.36 0.05
CA PRO A 149 -3.30 38.05 0.11
C PRO A 149 -2.68 38.19 -1.29
N GLY A 150 -1.93 39.28 -1.49
CA GLY A 150 -1.17 39.56 -2.72
C GLY A 150 0.03 38.62 -2.89
N GLY A 151 0.54 38.54 -4.13
CA GLY A 151 1.53 37.53 -4.49
C GLY A 151 2.95 37.78 -3.96
N LEU A 152 3.64 36.68 -3.67
CA LEU A 152 5.07 36.47 -3.82
C LEU A 152 5.27 34.95 -3.80
N SER A 153 5.58 34.34 -4.95
CA SER A 153 5.78 32.90 -5.05
C SER A 153 7.24 32.55 -4.73
N PRO A 154 7.54 31.81 -3.65
CA PRO A 154 8.88 31.28 -3.43
C PRO A 154 9.02 30.01 -4.28
N ALA A 155 9.63 30.14 -5.46
CA ALA A 155 10.05 28.99 -6.26
C ALA A 155 11.09 28.17 -5.46
N GLY A 156 10.66 27.02 -4.93
CA GLY A 156 11.47 26.20 -4.02
C GLY A 156 11.10 24.72 -4.08
N ASP A 157 11.81 23.99 -4.93
CA ASP A 157 12.03 22.53 -5.01
C ASP A 157 10.82 21.54 -5.04
N GLY A 158 9.66 21.87 -4.46
CA GLY A 158 8.44 21.05 -4.60
C GLY A 158 7.85 21.09 -6.02
N GLU A 159 8.07 22.18 -6.74
CA GLU A 159 7.60 22.39 -8.12
C GLU A 159 8.39 21.56 -9.15
N ALA A 160 9.65 21.18 -8.83
CA ALA A 160 10.56 20.47 -9.73
C ALA A 160 10.16 19.02 -10.04
N MET A 161 9.25 18.44 -9.24
CA MET A 161 8.87 17.03 -9.34
C MET A 161 7.52 16.84 -10.04
N ALA A 162 6.58 17.78 -9.96
CA ALA A 162 5.26 17.57 -10.57
C ALA A 162 5.32 17.28 -12.08
N VAL A 163 4.33 16.53 -12.59
CA VAL A 163 4.07 16.45 -14.02
C VAL A 163 3.49 17.79 -14.45
N THR A 164 4.08 18.42 -15.47
CA THR A 164 3.66 19.75 -15.94
C THR A 164 3.33 19.71 -17.43
N ILE A 165 2.55 20.67 -17.91
CA ILE A 165 2.23 20.80 -19.33
C ILE A 165 3.51 20.95 -20.15
N ARG A 166 4.52 21.67 -19.64
CA ARG A 166 5.84 21.81 -20.26
C ARG A 166 6.50 20.44 -20.52
N ARG A 167 6.43 19.51 -19.57
CA ARG A 167 6.99 18.14 -19.74
C ARG A 167 6.27 17.35 -20.83
N LEU A 168 4.96 17.55 -21.00
CA LEU A 168 4.17 16.90 -22.07
C LEU A 168 4.45 17.50 -23.44
N VAL A 169 4.49 18.84 -23.55
CA VAL A 169 4.80 19.56 -24.80
C VAL A 169 6.23 19.29 -25.27
N ALA A 170 7.17 19.07 -24.34
CA ALA A 170 8.54 18.69 -24.68
C ALA A 170 8.68 17.27 -25.25
N ASP A 171 7.67 16.40 -25.14
CA ASP A 171 7.71 15.08 -25.75
C ASP A 171 7.38 15.17 -27.25
N ALA A 172 8.43 15.24 -28.06
CA ALA A 172 8.35 15.31 -29.52
C ALA A 172 7.53 14.17 -30.16
N ARG A 173 7.34 13.03 -29.46
CA ARG A 173 6.51 11.91 -29.93
C ARG A 173 5.02 12.25 -29.92
N LEU A 174 4.57 13.04 -28.95
CA LEU A 174 3.19 13.52 -28.86
C LEU A 174 2.95 14.66 -29.85
N GLY A 175 3.98 15.45 -30.18
CA GLY A 175 3.92 16.48 -31.21
C GLY A 175 2.94 17.62 -30.90
N LEU A 176 2.67 17.85 -29.61
CA LEU A 176 1.73 18.85 -29.11
C LEU A 176 2.23 20.27 -29.42
N ARG A 177 1.32 21.17 -29.78
CA ARG A 177 1.65 22.56 -30.10
C ARG A 177 0.87 23.51 -29.21
N VAL A 178 1.56 24.33 -28.43
CA VAL A 178 0.90 25.36 -27.60
C VAL A 178 0.38 26.46 -28.52
N VAL A 179 -0.91 26.74 -28.42
CA VAL A 179 -1.63 27.76 -29.20
C VAL A 179 -1.79 29.04 -28.38
N PHE A 180 -1.96 28.90 -27.06
CA PHE A 180 -2.08 29.99 -26.10
C PHE A 180 -1.78 29.51 -24.66
N GLY A 181 -1.43 30.43 -23.75
CA GLY A 181 -1.18 30.14 -22.33
C GLY A 181 0.22 29.61 -22.03
N HIS A 182 1.26 30.18 -22.64
CA HIS A 182 2.66 29.76 -22.40
C HIS A 182 3.12 29.98 -20.96
N GLU A 183 2.52 30.95 -20.28
CA GLU A 183 2.64 31.25 -18.86
C GLU A 183 2.05 30.15 -17.95
N GLY A 184 1.15 29.31 -18.46
CA GLY A 184 0.54 28.21 -17.72
C GLY A 184 1.35 26.91 -17.73
N LEU A 185 2.43 26.83 -18.53
CA LEU A 185 3.06 25.55 -18.86
C LEU A 185 3.72 24.82 -17.69
N ASP A 186 4.16 25.55 -16.66
CA ASP A 186 4.78 24.97 -15.46
C ASP A 186 3.77 24.56 -14.39
N GLN A 187 2.47 24.81 -14.61
CA GLN A 187 1.44 24.37 -13.66
C GLN A 187 1.37 22.83 -13.60
N PRO A 188 1.17 22.26 -12.39
CA PRO A 188 1.08 20.83 -12.22
C PRO A 188 -0.21 20.27 -12.83
N VAL A 189 -0.07 19.18 -13.59
CA VAL A 189 -1.17 18.37 -14.12
C VAL A 189 -1.12 17.01 -13.43
N ARG A 190 -2.18 16.63 -12.74
CA ARG A 190 -2.29 15.33 -12.05
C ARG A 190 -2.88 14.25 -12.97
N TRP A 191 -3.89 14.62 -13.76
CA TRP A 191 -4.69 13.69 -14.57
C TRP A 191 -5.02 14.25 -15.95
N VAL A 192 -5.41 13.35 -16.85
CA VAL A 192 -6.01 13.69 -18.15
C VAL A 192 -7.49 13.32 -18.09
N VAL A 193 -8.36 14.19 -18.60
CA VAL A 193 -9.81 13.91 -18.70
C VAL A 193 -10.25 14.14 -20.14
N VAL A 194 -10.69 13.06 -20.81
CA VAL A 194 -11.28 13.17 -22.15
C VAL A 194 -12.77 13.48 -22.00
N SER A 195 -13.26 14.53 -22.67
CA SER A 195 -14.69 14.84 -22.68
C SER A 195 -15.16 15.52 -23.97
N GLU A 196 -16.37 15.15 -24.39
CA GLU A 196 -17.12 15.77 -25.49
C GLU A 196 -18.43 16.38 -24.98
N LEU A 197 -18.56 16.61 -23.66
CA LEU A 197 -19.76 17.20 -23.08
C LEU A 197 -19.74 18.74 -23.19
N PRO A 198 -20.87 19.40 -23.49
CA PRO A 198 -21.00 20.85 -23.44
C PRO A 198 -20.70 21.43 -22.04
N ASP A 199 -20.86 20.64 -20.98
CA ASP A 199 -20.44 20.98 -19.63
C ASP A 199 -19.72 19.80 -18.96
N PRO A 200 -18.38 19.76 -18.95
CA PRO A 200 -17.61 18.70 -18.29
C PRO A 200 -17.30 19.00 -16.80
N ALA A 201 -17.61 20.20 -16.30
CA ALA A 201 -17.17 20.65 -14.97
C ALA A 201 -17.61 19.77 -13.79
N PRO A 202 -18.81 19.13 -13.78
CA PRO A 202 -19.23 18.24 -12.69
C PRO A 202 -18.37 16.98 -12.47
N TRP A 203 -17.41 16.70 -13.36
CA TRP A 203 -16.53 15.52 -13.31
C TRP A 203 -15.05 15.87 -13.15
N LEU A 204 -14.73 17.11 -12.78
CA LEU A 204 -13.38 17.59 -12.53
C LEU A 204 -13.17 17.86 -11.03
N ASP A 205 -11.96 17.60 -10.54
CA ASP A 205 -11.48 17.78 -9.16
C ASP A 205 -10.27 18.75 -9.09
N GLY A 206 -9.84 19.27 -10.25
CA GLY A 206 -8.82 20.30 -10.40
C GLY A 206 -7.41 19.75 -10.62
N ALA A 207 -6.63 20.52 -11.38
CA ALA A 207 -5.30 20.16 -11.89
C ALA A 207 -5.30 19.15 -13.06
N GLU A 208 -6.32 19.13 -13.90
CA GLU A 208 -6.39 18.28 -15.10
C GLU A 208 -5.97 18.99 -16.39
N LEU A 209 -5.50 18.18 -17.34
CA LEU A 209 -5.51 18.48 -18.77
C LEU A 209 -6.79 17.88 -19.37
N LEU A 210 -7.73 18.73 -19.80
CA LEU A 210 -8.92 18.27 -20.53
C LEU A 210 -8.56 18.01 -22.00
N LEU A 211 -8.96 16.87 -22.55
CA LEU A 211 -8.85 16.58 -23.97
C LEU A 211 -10.24 16.55 -24.61
N THR A 212 -10.41 17.21 -25.75
CA THR A 212 -11.67 17.27 -26.49
C THR A 212 -11.38 17.41 -27.98
N SER A 213 -12.23 16.82 -28.82
CA SER A 213 -12.29 17.07 -30.26
C SER A 213 -13.37 18.11 -30.62
N GLY A 214 -14.10 18.63 -29.62
CA GLY A 214 -15.03 19.74 -29.76
C GLY A 214 -16.32 19.39 -30.48
N MET A 215 -16.76 18.12 -30.47
CA MET A 215 -17.94 17.70 -31.23
C MET A 215 -19.19 18.48 -30.81
N TRP A 216 -19.38 18.67 -29.50
CA TRP A 216 -20.48 19.42 -28.89
C TRP A 216 -20.67 20.82 -29.49
N LEU A 217 -19.58 21.50 -29.86
CA LEU A 217 -19.61 22.85 -30.41
C LEU A 217 -20.36 22.93 -31.76
N ARG A 218 -20.47 21.81 -32.47
CA ARG A 218 -21.13 21.71 -33.79
C ARG A 218 -22.65 21.64 -33.69
N GLU A 219 -23.18 21.28 -32.53
CA GLU A 219 -24.62 21.11 -32.28
C GLU A 219 -25.24 22.36 -31.62
N GLU A 220 -24.40 23.34 -31.25
CA GLU A 220 -24.80 24.57 -30.57
C GLU A 220 -25.27 25.66 -31.55
N GLY A 221 -26.42 26.27 -31.26
CA GLY A 221 -26.97 27.38 -32.06
C GLY A 221 -26.21 28.71 -31.92
N ASP A 222 -25.41 28.85 -30.87
CA ASP A 222 -24.46 29.96 -30.67
C ASP A 222 -23.11 29.40 -30.19
N PRO A 223 -22.25 28.91 -31.12
CA PRO A 223 -20.96 28.31 -30.79
C PRO A 223 -20.04 29.25 -30.01
N ARG A 224 -20.13 30.56 -30.26
CA ARG A 224 -19.30 31.56 -29.56
C ARG A 224 -19.67 31.62 -28.07
N ARG A 225 -20.95 31.74 -27.76
CA ARG A 225 -21.42 31.77 -26.37
C ARG A 225 -21.22 30.43 -25.66
N ALA A 226 -21.40 29.32 -26.38
CA ALA A 226 -21.13 27.98 -25.85
C ALA A 226 -19.65 27.81 -25.47
N ALA A 227 -18.72 28.20 -26.35
CA ALA A 227 -17.28 28.19 -26.08
C ALA A 227 -16.88 29.08 -24.90
N GLU A 228 -17.40 30.32 -24.84
CA GLU A 228 -17.11 31.25 -23.73
C GLU A 228 -17.61 30.72 -22.39
N ALA A 229 -18.78 30.08 -22.34
CA ALA A 229 -19.32 29.49 -21.11
C ALA A 229 -18.60 28.19 -20.69
N TRP A 230 -18.22 27.35 -21.66
CA TRP A 230 -17.47 26.12 -21.43
C TRP A 230 -16.07 26.39 -20.85
N ALA A 231 -15.33 27.33 -21.45
CA ALA A 231 -14.00 27.70 -20.96
C ALA A 231 -14.04 28.31 -19.54
N GLY A 232 -15.10 29.06 -19.20
CA GLY A 232 -15.33 29.57 -17.85
C GLY A 232 -15.53 28.45 -16.83
N ARG A 233 -16.45 27.52 -17.11
CA ARG A 233 -16.72 26.36 -16.22
C ARG A 233 -15.49 25.48 -16.00
N LEU A 234 -14.63 25.32 -17.02
CA LEU A 234 -13.36 24.61 -16.86
C LEU A 234 -12.39 25.29 -15.89
N VAL A 235 -12.25 26.62 -15.97
CA VAL A 235 -11.39 27.38 -15.06
C VAL A 235 -11.97 27.41 -13.65
N GLU A 236 -13.29 27.55 -13.50
CA GLU A 236 -13.99 27.45 -12.21
C GLU A 236 -13.81 26.07 -11.57
N ALA A 237 -13.78 24.99 -12.36
CA ALA A 237 -13.48 23.64 -11.91
C ALA A 237 -11.97 23.33 -11.74
N GLY A 238 -11.08 24.30 -11.95
CA GLY A 238 -9.65 24.17 -11.70
C GLY A 238 -8.84 23.43 -12.78
N ALA A 239 -9.38 23.26 -13.99
CA ALA A 239 -8.65 22.72 -15.14
C ALA A 239 -7.47 23.63 -15.53
N ARG A 240 -6.36 23.03 -15.97
CA ARG A 240 -5.08 23.73 -16.23
C ARG A 240 -4.83 23.99 -17.69
N ALA A 241 -5.35 23.11 -18.54
CA ALA A 241 -5.18 23.17 -19.97
C ALA A 241 -6.29 22.42 -20.71
N VAL A 242 -6.47 22.79 -21.98
CA VAL A 242 -7.24 22.07 -22.98
C VAL A 242 -6.28 21.57 -24.06
N GLY A 243 -6.31 20.28 -24.35
CA GLY A 243 -5.79 19.70 -25.59
C GLY A 243 -6.93 19.51 -26.58
N PHE A 244 -6.95 20.30 -27.65
CA PHE A 244 -7.96 20.23 -28.70
C PHE A 244 -7.48 19.32 -29.85
N GLY A 245 -8.18 18.22 -30.08
CA GLY A 245 -7.96 17.31 -31.21
C GLY A 245 -8.63 17.82 -32.48
N LEU A 246 -7.91 17.74 -33.59
CA LEU A 246 -8.38 18.20 -34.89
C LEU A 246 -9.23 17.13 -35.62
N ASP A 247 -8.60 16.01 -35.99
CA ASP A 247 -9.26 14.97 -36.78
C ASP A 247 -10.24 14.12 -35.94
N PRO A 248 -11.36 13.66 -36.54
CA PRO A 248 -11.78 13.87 -37.93
C PRO A 248 -12.65 15.14 -38.13
N TRP A 249 -12.87 15.95 -37.10
CA TRP A 249 -13.98 16.92 -37.08
C TRP A 249 -13.62 18.35 -37.52
N PHE A 250 -12.35 18.76 -37.36
CA PHE A 250 -11.87 20.11 -37.60
C PHE A 250 -10.48 20.12 -38.23
N ALA A 251 -10.27 20.89 -39.29
CA ALA A 251 -8.93 21.06 -39.90
C ALA A 251 -8.01 22.01 -39.10
N GLN A 252 -8.59 22.84 -38.24
CA GLN A 252 -7.91 23.78 -37.34
C GLN A 252 -8.81 24.06 -36.14
N ILE A 253 -8.26 24.46 -34.99
CA ILE A 253 -9.07 24.76 -33.79
C ILE A 253 -10.03 25.94 -34.11
N PRO A 254 -11.34 25.82 -33.79
CA PRO A 254 -12.30 26.90 -33.98
C PRO A 254 -11.89 28.20 -33.29
N ALA A 255 -12.14 29.33 -33.96
CA ALA A 255 -11.77 30.66 -33.45
C ALA A 255 -12.49 30.99 -32.14
N GLU A 256 -13.69 30.46 -31.95
CA GLU A 256 -14.53 30.53 -30.76
C GLU A 256 -13.80 29.95 -29.54
N ILE A 257 -13.20 28.75 -29.69
CA ILE A 257 -12.42 28.08 -28.64
C ILE A 257 -11.15 28.88 -28.35
N VAL A 258 -10.41 29.31 -29.38
CA VAL A 258 -9.19 30.12 -29.21
C VAL A 258 -9.47 31.44 -28.49
N ASN A 259 -10.59 32.10 -28.81
CA ASN A 259 -10.99 33.35 -28.18
C ASN A 259 -11.50 33.15 -26.74
N ALA A 260 -12.26 32.08 -26.50
CA ALA A 260 -12.76 31.73 -25.17
C ALA A 260 -11.62 31.38 -24.20
N THR A 261 -10.70 30.49 -24.59
CA THR A 261 -9.55 30.13 -23.73
C THR A 261 -8.63 31.32 -23.49
N ARG A 262 -8.44 32.21 -24.48
CA ARG A 262 -7.74 33.50 -24.30
C ARG A 262 -8.39 34.40 -23.26
N ARG A 263 -9.71 34.59 -23.31
CA ARG A 263 -10.46 35.41 -22.35
C ARG A 263 -10.31 34.88 -20.92
N TRP A 264 -10.40 33.56 -20.75
CA TRP A 264 -10.31 32.89 -19.45
C TRP A 264 -8.89 32.53 -18.99
N ARG A 265 -7.85 32.88 -19.78
CA ARG A 265 -6.43 32.54 -19.53
C ARG A 265 -6.17 31.03 -19.36
N LEU A 266 -6.97 30.19 -20.02
CA LEU A 266 -6.82 28.74 -20.01
C LEU A 266 -5.82 28.30 -21.08
N THR A 267 -4.81 27.51 -20.70
CA THR A 267 -3.79 27.01 -21.64
C THR A 267 -4.43 26.20 -22.75
N LEU A 268 -4.16 26.52 -24.02
CA LEU A 268 -4.70 25.81 -25.17
C LEU A 268 -3.56 25.15 -25.96
N ILE A 269 -3.72 23.85 -26.17
CA ILE A 269 -2.77 22.98 -26.84
C ILE A 269 -3.50 22.34 -28.03
N GLU A 270 -2.88 22.37 -29.20
CA GLU A 270 -3.31 21.57 -30.34
C GLU A 270 -2.76 20.15 -30.23
N VAL A 271 -3.65 19.17 -30.36
CA VAL A 271 -3.32 17.76 -30.48
C VAL A 271 -3.41 17.37 -31.96
N PRO A 272 -2.29 17.02 -32.62
CA PRO A 272 -2.33 16.67 -34.04
C PRO A 272 -3.00 15.30 -34.25
N ALA A 273 -3.63 15.12 -35.41
CA ALA A 273 -4.35 13.90 -35.82
C ALA A 273 -3.63 12.56 -35.55
N ARG A 274 -2.30 12.55 -35.71
CA ARG A 274 -1.44 11.37 -35.49
C ARG A 274 -1.32 10.95 -34.02
N THR A 275 -1.75 11.78 -33.08
CA THR A 275 -1.59 11.58 -31.63
C THR A 275 -2.95 11.30 -31.01
N PRO A 276 -3.32 10.01 -30.82
CA PRO A 276 -4.57 9.68 -30.14
C PRO A 276 -4.50 10.12 -28.68
N PHE A 277 -5.62 10.56 -28.10
CA PHE A 277 -5.67 11.08 -26.71
C PHE A 277 -5.10 10.10 -25.66
N VAL A 278 -5.25 8.78 -25.87
CA VAL A 278 -4.65 7.73 -25.02
C VAL A 278 -3.11 7.79 -24.96
N ALA A 279 -2.44 8.34 -25.98
CA ALA A 279 -0.98 8.54 -25.95
C ALA A 279 -0.58 9.67 -24.97
N ILE A 280 -1.41 10.70 -24.85
CA ILE A 280 -1.20 11.81 -23.90
C ILE A 280 -1.51 11.34 -22.47
N ASP A 281 -2.60 10.61 -22.29
CA ASP A 281 -2.97 9.99 -21.01
C ASP A 281 -1.86 9.04 -20.50
N ARG A 282 -1.39 8.11 -21.36
CA ARG A 282 -0.24 7.25 -21.04
C ARG A 282 1.02 8.04 -20.73
N ALA A 283 1.31 9.14 -21.42
CA ALA A 283 2.46 9.97 -21.12
C ALA A 283 2.36 10.64 -19.74
N VAL A 284 1.16 11.10 -19.33
CA VAL A 284 0.92 11.61 -17.97
C VAL A 284 1.07 10.49 -16.94
N ALA A 285 0.50 9.30 -17.19
CA ALA A 285 0.63 8.13 -16.32
C ALA A 285 2.09 7.68 -16.15
N ASP A 286 2.86 7.59 -17.25
CA ASP A 286 4.29 7.25 -17.25
C ASP A 286 5.12 8.28 -16.47
N LEU A 287 4.82 9.58 -16.62
CA LEU A 287 5.49 10.65 -15.90
C LEU A 287 5.14 10.61 -14.40
N ASN A 288 3.87 10.42 -14.03
CA ASN A 288 3.44 10.23 -12.63
C ASN A 288 4.11 9.00 -12.00
N ALA A 289 4.17 7.88 -12.72
CA ALA A 289 4.82 6.65 -12.25
C ALA A 289 6.35 6.79 -12.20
N ALA A 290 6.97 7.57 -13.09
CA ALA A 290 8.38 7.93 -12.98
C ALA A 290 8.65 8.80 -11.74
N GLU A 291 7.72 9.69 -11.40
CA GLU A 291 7.85 10.57 -10.25
C GLU A 291 7.71 9.83 -8.92
N ALA A 292 6.65 9.03 -8.76
CA ALA A 292 6.48 8.18 -7.57
C ALA A 292 7.70 7.26 -7.33
N ARG A 293 8.32 6.74 -8.41
CA ARG A 293 9.58 5.99 -8.32
C ARG A 293 10.77 6.85 -7.85
N ARG A 294 10.89 8.11 -8.29
CA ARG A 294 11.93 9.04 -7.83
C ARG A 294 11.73 9.43 -6.38
N GLU A 295 10.50 9.72 -5.95
CA GLU A 295 10.19 10.02 -4.55
C GLU A 295 10.51 8.82 -3.64
N ALA A 296 10.13 7.61 -4.04
CA ALA A 296 10.45 6.38 -3.32
C ALA A 296 11.97 6.12 -3.25
N GLU A 297 12.72 6.37 -4.34
CA GLU A 297 14.18 6.26 -4.38
C GLU A 297 14.86 7.35 -3.52
N GLN A 298 14.34 8.58 -3.52
CA GLN A 298 14.81 9.67 -2.66
C GLN A 298 14.61 9.31 -1.18
N GLY A 299 13.40 8.90 -0.80
CA GLY A 299 13.09 8.40 0.54
C GLY A 299 13.99 7.23 0.93
N ARG A 300 14.19 6.25 0.03
CA ARG A 300 15.08 5.11 0.26
C ARG A 300 16.51 5.54 0.59
N ARG A 301 17.06 6.53 -0.12
CA ARG A 301 18.39 7.12 0.13
C ARG A 301 18.47 7.86 1.45
N VAL A 302 17.48 8.68 1.79
CA VAL A 302 17.43 9.39 3.08
C VAL A 302 17.42 8.39 4.25
N GLN A 303 16.53 7.39 4.18
CA GLN A 303 16.45 6.34 5.19
C GLN A 303 17.73 5.50 5.31
N GLN A 304 18.47 5.27 4.21
CA GLN A 304 19.81 4.65 4.27
C GLN A 304 20.81 5.52 5.04
N ARG A 305 20.85 6.83 4.76
CA ARG A 305 21.75 7.77 5.45
C ARG A 305 21.38 7.97 6.92
N LEU A 306 20.09 7.84 7.27
CA LEU A 306 19.63 7.77 8.66
C LEU A 306 20.14 6.49 9.36
N ALA A 307 20.05 5.33 8.71
CA ALA A 307 20.56 4.08 9.27
C ALA A 307 22.09 4.09 9.42
N GLU A 308 22.83 4.65 8.46
CA GLU A 308 24.27 4.88 8.57
C GLU A 308 24.62 5.80 9.75
N ALA A 309 23.88 6.91 9.92
CA ALA A 309 24.03 7.79 11.07
C ALA A 309 23.67 7.09 12.40
N GLY A 310 22.75 6.12 12.38
CA GLY A 310 22.38 5.30 13.53
C GLY A 310 23.57 4.57 14.16
N ARG A 311 24.54 4.12 13.34
CA ARG A 311 25.78 3.49 13.84
C ARG A 311 26.67 4.46 14.63
N SER A 312 26.48 5.77 14.47
CA SER A 312 27.16 6.83 15.22
C SER A 312 26.35 7.35 16.42
N GLY A 313 25.19 6.76 16.72
CA GLY A 313 24.36 7.07 17.88
C GLY A 313 23.26 8.12 17.64
N ARG A 314 22.48 8.38 18.70
CA ARG A 314 21.23 9.18 18.62
C ARG A 314 21.42 10.59 18.05
N GLN A 315 22.48 11.29 18.46
CA GLN A 315 22.77 12.65 18.00
C GLN A 315 22.94 12.70 16.47
N ALA A 316 23.70 11.77 15.89
CA ALA A 316 23.95 11.72 14.46
C ALA A 316 22.66 11.45 13.65
N VAL A 317 21.74 10.62 14.18
CA VAL A 317 20.42 10.39 13.55
C VAL A 317 19.60 11.68 13.51
N ALA A 318 19.52 12.40 14.63
CA ALA A 318 18.76 13.65 14.70
C ALA A 318 19.36 14.75 13.82
N GLU A 319 20.69 14.91 13.81
CA GLU A 319 21.40 15.82 12.91
C GLU A 319 21.23 15.44 11.43
N ARG A 320 21.16 14.14 11.09
CA ARG A 320 20.86 13.70 9.73
C ARG A 320 19.40 14.03 9.38
N LEU A 321 18.46 13.73 10.27
CA LEU A 321 17.03 14.00 10.07
C LEU A 321 16.76 15.49 9.84
N ALA A 322 17.27 16.36 10.72
CA ALA A 322 17.14 17.81 10.63
C ALA A 322 17.66 18.36 9.29
N ARG A 323 18.82 17.86 8.82
CA ARG A 323 19.38 18.26 7.52
C ARG A 323 18.57 17.79 6.33
N GLU A 324 18.07 16.55 6.34
CA GLU A 324 17.31 15.97 5.22
C GLU A 324 15.90 16.58 5.10
N LEU A 325 15.35 17.07 6.21
CA LEU A 325 14.07 17.77 6.25
C LEU A 325 14.20 19.30 6.20
N HIS A 326 15.41 19.86 6.12
CA HIS A 326 15.65 21.31 6.15
C HIS A 326 14.96 22.01 7.35
N GLY A 327 15.14 21.45 8.55
CA GLY A 327 14.50 21.94 9.78
C GLY A 327 15.26 21.51 11.04
N TRP A 328 14.52 21.21 12.11
CA TRP A 328 15.06 20.80 13.40
C TRP A 328 14.42 19.50 13.91
N ALA A 329 15.15 18.79 14.78
CA ALA A 329 14.72 17.58 15.46
C ALA A 329 15.15 17.61 16.94
N VAL A 330 14.23 17.34 17.85
CA VAL A 330 14.46 17.29 19.30
C VAL A 330 13.98 15.95 19.83
N LEU A 331 14.80 15.25 20.61
CA LEU A 331 14.34 14.11 21.41
C LEU A 331 14.07 14.59 22.82
N LEU A 332 12.85 14.36 23.29
CA LEU A 332 12.50 14.43 24.71
C LEU A 332 12.55 13.03 25.29
N ASP A 333 12.95 12.89 26.56
CA ASP A 333 12.90 11.64 27.32
C ASP A 333 11.49 11.35 27.86
N ALA A 334 11.33 10.24 28.59
CA ALA A 334 10.08 9.83 29.21
C ALA A 334 9.59 10.78 30.34
N GLY A 335 10.44 11.69 30.82
CA GLY A 335 10.08 12.79 31.74
C GLY A 335 9.76 14.10 31.01
N HIS A 336 9.63 14.05 29.68
CA HIS A 336 9.45 15.20 28.79
C HIS A 336 10.55 16.26 28.94
N GLN A 337 11.77 15.86 29.31
CA GLN A 337 12.95 16.74 29.32
C GLN A 337 13.71 16.59 28.00
N VAL A 338 14.33 17.66 27.49
CA VAL A 338 15.12 17.59 26.25
C VAL A 338 16.40 16.79 26.47
N ALA A 339 16.48 15.63 25.80
CA ALA A 339 17.63 14.73 25.84
C ALA A 339 18.67 15.04 24.75
N LEU A 340 18.23 15.55 23.58
CA LEU A 340 19.09 16.07 22.51
C LEU A 340 18.32 17.01 21.58
N ARG A 341 19.04 17.93 20.92
CA ARG A 341 18.50 18.92 19.99
C ARG A 341 19.44 19.03 18.77
N ALA A 342 18.88 19.09 17.57
CA ALA A 342 19.62 19.13 16.32
C ALA A 342 18.91 20.02 15.25
N PRO A 343 19.56 21.07 14.69
CA PRO A 343 20.83 21.67 15.14
C PRO A 343 20.79 22.07 16.62
N ALA A 344 21.96 22.33 17.22
CA ALA A 344 22.02 22.92 18.56
C ALA A 344 21.19 24.22 18.61
N ASP A 345 20.50 24.43 19.72
CA ASP A 345 19.67 25.61 20.01
C ASP A 345 18.52 25.90 19.01
N ALA A 346 18.21 24.96 18.11
CA ALA A 346 17.15 25.11 17.11
C ALA A 346 15.81 24.50 17.55
N GLY A 347 14.70 25.18 17.23
CA GLY A 347 13.32 24.77 17.53
C GLY A 347 12.74 25.45 18.78
N PRO A 348 11.45 25.22 19.11
CA PRO A 348 10.75 25.89 20.21
C PRO A 348 11.37 25.65 21.60
N ASP A 349 10.94 26.46 22.56
CA ASP A 349 11.28 26.33 23.98
C ASP A 349 10.89 24.94 24.54
N ASP A 350 11.69 24.45 25.47
CA ASP A 350 11.52 23.13 26.11
C ASP A 350 10.12 22.96 26.74
N GLY A 351 9.52 24.03 27.28
CA GLY A 351 8.16 24.00 27.83
C GLY A 351 7.08 23.75 26.78
N VAL A 352 7.23 24.30 25.57
CA VAL A 352 6.33 24.07 24.43
C VAL A 352 6.49 22.64 23.93
N LEU A 353 7.73 22.18 23.76
CA LEU A 353 8.02 20.82 23.32
C LEU A 353 7.53 19.76 24.32
N ALA A 354 7.66 20.02 25.63
CA ALA A 354 7.12 19.13 26.66
C ALA A 354 5.59 19.08 26.65
N ALA A 355 4.90 20.19 26.35
CA ALA A 355 3.45 20.22 26.18
C ALA A 355 3.00 19.47 24.91
N LEU A 356 3.74 19.63 23.82
CA LEU A 356 3.53 18.90 22.57
C LEU A 356 3.72 17.38 22.77
N ALA A 357 4.80 16.98 23.46
CA ALA A 357 5.08 15.57 23.77
C ALA A 357 3.97 14.94 24.63
N ARG A 358 3.49 15.62 25.69
CA ARG A 358 2.34 15.15 26.49
C ARG A 358 1.07 14.92 25.66
N ARG A 359 0.84 15.73 24.61
CA ARG A 359 -0.30 15.56 23.69
C ARG A 359 -0.05 14.45 22.66
N GLY A 360 1.16 14.37 22.11
CA GLY A 360 1.59 13.27 21.24
C GLY A 360 1.50 11.91 21.94
N ASP A 361 1.76 11.88 23.25
CA ASP A 361 1.59 10.68 24.05
C ASP A 361 0.13 10.20 24.09
N GLN A 362 -0.83 11.14 24.21
CA GLN A 362 -2.27 10.84 24.20
C GLN A 362 -2.77 10.39 22.81
N ALA A 363 -2.10 10.78 21.72
CA ALA A 363 -2.42 10.35 20.35
C ALA A 363 -2.08 8.87 20.06
N GLY A 364 -1.42 8.18 21.00
CA GLY A 364 -1.14 6.75 20.91
C GLY A 364 0.05 6.44 19.99
N ARG A 365 -0.21 5.72 18.89
CA ARG A 365 0.80 5.32 17.89
C ARG A 365 0.96 6.34 16.74
N HIS A 366 0.02 7.27 16.60
CA HIS A 366 0.01 8.21 15.48
C HIS A 366 0.85 9.45 15.80
N ALA A 367 1.56 9.96 14.80
CA ALA A 367 2.23 11.26 14.90
C ALA A 367 1.19 12.35 15.15
N LEU A 368 1.40 13.18 16.18
CA LEU A 368 0.66 14.43 16.33
C LEU A 368 1.27 15.44 15.37
N HIS A 369 0.46 16.01 14.48
CA HIS A 369 0.84 17.11 13.61
C HIS A 369 0.20 18.42 14.09
N GLU A 370 1.01 19.46 14.21
CA GLU A 370 0.60 20.80 14.64
C GLU A 370 1.43 21.87 13.91
N GLU A 371 0.99 23.12 13.92
CA GLU A 371 1.75 24.26 13.39
C GLU A 371 2.18 25.15 14.55
N ILE A 372 3.48 25.46 14.62
CA ILE A 372 4.08 26.29 15.67
C ILE A 372 4.89 27.39 14.95
N ASP A 373 4.57 28.65 15.20
CA ASP A 373 5.22 29.83 14.61
C ASP A 373 5.35 29.78 13.07
N GLY A 374 4.32 29.26 12.37
CA GLY A 374 4.31 29.09 10.92
C GLY A 374 5.11 27.88 10.40
N VAL A 375 5.62 27.02 11.29
CA VAL A 375 6.37 25.81 10.96
C VAL A 375 5.54 24.58 11.28
N SER A 376 5.37 23.68 10.32
CA SER A 376 4.74 22.38 10.57
C SER A 376 5.63 21.50 11.44
N VAL A 377 5.08 21.00 12.54
CA VAL A 377 5.75 20.14 13.53
C VAL A 377 5.05 18.79 13.62
N ALA A 378 5.85 17.72 13.65
CA ALA A 378 5.40 16.36 13.95
C ALA A 378 5.99 15.90 15.29
N ALA A 379 5.16 15.39 16.19
CA ALA A 379 5.59 14.75 17.43
C ALA A 379 5.28 13.25 17.38
N VAL A 380 6.32 12.42 17.48
CA VAL A 380 6.25 10.96 17.34
C VAL A 380 6.77 10.32 18.64
N PRO A 381 5.91 9.63 19.41
CA PRO A 381 6.35 8.95 20.63
C PRO A 381 7.30 7.79 20.31
N LEU A 382 8.31 7.59 21.15
CA LEU A 382 9.33 6.54 21.01
C LEU A 382 9.14 5.42 22.04
N GLY A 383 9.40 4.19 21.61
CA GLY A 383 9.18 2.98 22.42
C GLY A 383 7.76 2.42 22.30
N MET A 384 7.58 1.23 22.87
CA MET A 384 6.29 0.53 22.88
C MET A 384 5.28 1.28 23.77
N ALA A 385 3.98 1.16 23.52
CA ALA A 385 2.94 1.91 24.24
C ALA A 385 2.90 1.75 25.78
N ARG A 386 3.61 0.74 26.34
CA ARG A 386 3.80 0.51 27.79
C ARG A 386 5.19 0.88 28.32
N GLU A 387 6.17 1.03 27.45
CA GLU A 387 7.58 1.30 27.74
C GLU A 387 8.02 2.50 26.90
N ARG A 388 7.27 3.61 27.01
CA ARG A 388 7.59 4.85 26.29
C ARG A 388 8.92 5.38 26.83
N ARG A 389 9.85 5.63 25.92
CA ARG A 389 11.19 6.14 26.24
C ARG A 389 11.34 7.63 26.02
N GLY A 390 10.46 8.22 25.22
CA GLY A 390 10.52 9.63 24.89
C GLY A 390 9.57 10.04 23.77
N THR A 391 9.79 11.24 23.23
CA THR A 391 9.09 11.73 22.03
C THR A 391 10.09 12.45 21.12
N LEU A 392 10.10 12.08 19.84
CA LEU A 392 10.80 12.81 18.79
C LEU A 392 9.88 13.91 18.25
N CYS A 393 10.27 15.17 18.45
CA CYS A 393 9.63 16.34 17.86
C CYS A 393 10.45 16.84 16.66
N VAL A 394 9.81 17.09 15.52
CA VAL A 394 10.47 17.48 14.27
C VAL A 394 9.70 18.63 13.64
N GLY A 395 10.30 19.81 13.53
CA GLY A 395 9.73 20.97 12.83
C GLY A 395 10.45 21.24 11.53
N SER A 396 9.68 21.36 10.44
CA SER A 396 10.23 21.62 9.11
C SER A 396 9.13 22.08 8.15
N PRO A 397 9.41 23.01 7.22
CA PRO A 397 8.49 23.33 6.13
C PRO A 397 8.11 22.09 5.30
N THR A 398 9.05 21.16 5.11
CA THR A 398 8.85 19.93 4.33
C THR A 398 7.80 19.00 4.95
N VAL A 399 7.56 19.07 6.27
CA VAL A 399 6.49 18.29 6.94
C VAL A 399 5.10 18.69 6.44
N GLY A 400 4.87 19.99 6.22
CA GLY A 400 3.62 20.49 5.65
C GLY A 400 3.53 20.29 4.13
N HIS A 401 4.65 20.47 3.41
CA HIS A 401 4.65 20.45 1.94
C HIS A 401 4.70 19.02 1.33
N ARG A 402 5.28 18.03 2.02
CA ARG A 402 5.43 16.65 1.52
C ARG A 402 5.10 15.60 2.61
N PRO A 403 3.87 15.62 3.18
CA PRO A 403 3.53 14.90 4.42
C PRO A 403 3.82 13.39 4.37
N MET A 404 3.51 12.71 3.26
CA MET A 404 3.78 11.27 3.11
C MET A 404 5.28 10.94 3.13
N TRP A 405 6.10 11.75 2.44
CA TRP A 405 7.54 11.54 2.38
C TRP A 405 8.20 11.85 3.74
N SER A 406 7.81 12.95 4.38
CA SER A 406 8.30 13.29 5.72
C SER A 406 7.88 12.25 6.76
N ALA A 407 6.66 11.70 6.70
CA ALA A 407 6.20 10.67 7.63
C ALA A 407 7.07 9.40 7.56
N GLY A 408 7.38 8.91 6.35
CA GLY A 408 8.26 7.75 6.17
C GLY A 408 9.72 7.99 6.62
N VAL A 409 10.22 9.22 6.48
CA VAL A 409 11.57 9.62 6.92
C VAL A 409 11.64 9.76 8.45
N ILE A 410 10.66 10.43 9.06
CA ILE A 410 10.54 10.61 10.52
C ILE A 410 10.29 9.27 11.20
N GLY A 411 9.43 8.41 10.65
CA GLY A 411 9.16 7.06 11.17
C GLY A 411 10.42 6.18 11.25
N THR A 412 11.24 6.16 10.18
CA THR A 412 12.54 5.45 10.23
C THR A 412 13.48 6.05 11.29
N ALA A 413 13.54 7.37 11.44
CA ALA A 413 14.36 8.01 12.46
C ALA A 413 13.88 7.71 13.89
N ALA A 414 12.56 7.73 14.13
CA ALA A 414 11.93 7.37 15.39
C ALA A 414 12.22 5.90 15.78
N ALA A 415 12.13 4.97 14.82
CA ALA A 415 12.47 3.57 15.03
C ALA A 415 13.96 3.38 15.39
N LEU A 416 14.87 4.06 14.68
CA LEU A 416 16.31 4.03 14.99
C LEU A 416 16.62 4.65 16.36
N LEU A 417 16.01 5.78 16.72
CA LEU A 417 16.20 6.42 18.02
C LEU A 417 15.67 5.57 19.17
N THR A 418 14.53 4.89 18.98
CA THR A 418 13.97 3.93 19.95
C THR A 418 14.96 2.81 20.26
N VAL A 419 15.59 2.25 19.23
CA VAL A 419 16.64 1.21 19.37
C VAL A 419 17.87 1.73 20.10
N LEU A 420 18.35 2.91 19.72
CA LEU A 420 19.60 3.48 20.22
C LEU A 420 19.50 3.99 21.66
N ASP A 421 18.30 4.20 22.21
CA ASP A 421 18.09 4.64 23.60
C ASP A 421 18.12 3.50 24.62
N ARG A 422 19.16 2.67 24.54
CA ARG A 422 19.36 1.45 25.37
C ARG A 422 18.21 0.46 25.27
N GLY A 423 17.73 0.21 24.06
CA GLY A 423 16.89 -0.95 23.78
C GLY A 423 17.71 -2.24 23.88
N GLY A 424 17.27 -3.19 24.71
CA GLY A 424 17.80 -4.56 24.64
C GLY A 424 17.29 -5.27 23.38
N GLU A 425 17.90 -6.40 23.01
CA GLU A 425 17.52 -7.21 21.84
C GLU A 425 16.00 -7.47 21.72
N ARG A 426 15.28 -7.57 22.84
CA ARG A 426 13.81 -7.76 22.88
C ARG A 426 13.01 -6.57 22.34
N GLU A 427 13.42 -5.35 22.66
CA GLU A 427 12.73 -4.12 22.25
C GLU A 427 13.02 -3.81 20.78
N LEU A 428 14.26 -4.07 20.38
CA LEU A 428 14.69 -4.19 18.99
C LEU A 428 13.81 -5.14 18.18
N ARG A 429 13.59 -6.36 18.67
CA ARG A 429 12.67 -7.33 18.05
C ARG A 429 11.23 -6.83 17.99
N GLY A 430 10.81 -6.01 18.96
CA GLY A 430 9.50 -5.35 18.95
C GLY A 430 9.37 -4.35 17.80
N VAL A 431 10.22 -3.33 17.78
CA VAL A 431 10.21 -2.30 16.71
C VAL A 431 10.28 -2.92 15.32
N VAL A 432 11.18 -3.90 15.12
CA VAL A 432 11.32 -4.59 13.83
C VAL A 432 10.08 -5.40 13.47
N ALA A 433 9.44 -6.07 14.43
CA ALA A 433 8.24 -6.86 14.17
C ALA A 433 6.96 -6.02 14.02
N GLU A 434 6.87 -4.84 14.64
CA GLU A 434 5.80 -3.87 14.35
C GLU A 434 5.94 -3.33 12.92
N LEU A 435 7.15 -2.95 12.49
CA LEU A 435 7.42 -2.53 11.09
C LEU A 435 7.07 -3.63 10.07
N LEU A 436 7.38 -4.90 10.38
CA LEU A 436 6.96 -6.05 9.57
C LEU A 436 5.43 -6.25 9.57
N ALA A 437 4.75 -5.98 10.69
CA ALA A 437 3.29 -6.07 10.78
C ALA A 437 2.56 -4.96 10.00
N GLU A 438 3.19 -3.80 9.84
CA GLU A 438 2.75 -2.69 9.00
C GLU A 438 3.12 -2.89 7.50
N GLY A 439 4.01 -3.84 7.21
CA GLY A 439 4.49 -4.15 5.86
C GLY A 439 5.72 -3.36 5.42
N ASP A 440 6.31 -2.51 6.28
CA ASP A 440 7.57 -1.81 6.00
C ASP A 440 8.80 -2.70 6.31
N LEU A 441 8.97 -3.71 5.46
CA LEU A 441 10.17 -4.56 5.46
C LEU A 441 11.47 -3.73 5.37
N ARG A 442 11.48 -2.62 4.63
CA ARG A 442 12.72 -1.86 4.37
C ARG A 442 13.17 -1.08 5.60
N SER A 443 12.26 -0.55 6.40
CA SER A 443 12.61 0.00 7.70
C SER A 443 12.98 -1.11 8.68
N ALA A 444 12.25 -2.24 8.68
CA ALA A 444 12.56 -3.41 9.51
C ALA A 444 14.01 -3.92 9.28
N GLU A 445 14.41 -4.14 8.03
CA GLU A 445 15.79 -4.54 7.64
C GLU A 445 16.85 -3.54 8.09
N ARG A 446 16.60 -2.23 7.92
CA ARG A 446 17.56 -1.18 8.33
C ARG A 446 17.73 -1.12 9.84
N VAL A 447 16.62 -1.16 10.59
CA VAL A 447 16.63 -1.10 12.06
C VAL A 447 17.33 -2.36 12.62
N ALA A 448 17.00 -3.53 12.08
CA ALA A 448 17.67 -4.79 12.41
C ALA A 448 19.19 -4.73 12.12
N GLY A 449 19.58 -4.25 10.94
CA GLY A 449 20.98 -4.15 10.52
C GLY A 449 21.82 -3.04 11.16
N VAL A 450 21.20 -2.03 11.81
CA VAL A 450 21.91 -1.05 12.65
C VAL A 450 22.28 -1.65 14.01
N ALA A 451 21.48 -2.59 14.51
CA ALA A 451 21.68 -3.25 15.80
C ALA A 451 22.25 -4.69 15.69
N ASP A 452 22.67 -5.10 14.50
CA ASP A 452 23.22 -6.43 14.20
C ASP A 452 22.29 -7.59 14.61
N VAL A 453 20.97 -7.38 14.54
CA VAL A 453 19.97 -8.41 14.85
C VAL A 453 19.59 -9.13 13.54
N PRO A 454 19.90 -10.43 13.37
CA PRO A 454 19.54 -11.14 12.15
C PRO A 454 18.03 -11.37 12.08
N LEU A 455 17.41 -10.89 10.99
CA LEU A 455 16.06 -11.31 10.60
C LEU A 455 16.09 -12.80 10.20
N PRO A 456 15.23 -13.66 10.79
CA PRO A 456 15.12 -15.04 10.34
C PRO A 456 14.47 -15.09 8.96
N THR A 457 14.96 -16.01 8.13
CA THR A 457 14.50 -16.19 6.73
C THR A 457 13.04 -16.58 6.60
N ARG A 458 12.43 -17.08 7.68
CA ARG A 458 10.99 -17.37 7.80
C ARG A 458 10.52 -17.14 9.24
N PHE A 459 9.25 -16.79 9.37
CA PHE A 459 8.50 -16.68 10.62
C PHE A 459 7.20 -17.49 10.54
N VAL A 460 6.67 -17.87 11.70
CA VAL A 460 5.26 -18.23 11.92
C VAL A 460 4.67 -17.14 12.81
N ALA A 461 3.55 -16.55 12.41
CA ALA A 461 2.79 -15.66 13.27
C ALA A 461 1.90 -16.49 14.21
N VAL A 462 1.87 -16.10 15.49
CA VAL A 462 1.01 -16.68 16.52
C VAL A 462 0.08 -15.59 17.03
N ALA A 463 -1.20 -15.67 16.67
CA ALA A 463 -2.24 -14.76 17.13
C ALA A 463 -2.90 -15.36 18.38
N LEU A 464 -2.81 -14.64 19.50
CA LEU A 464 -3.19 -15.07 20.83
C LEU A 464 -4.45 -14.32 21.26
N THR A 465 -5.47 -15.04 21.71
CA THR A 465 -6.76 -14.48 22.14
C THR A 465 -7.22 -15.10 23.47
N GLY A 466 -8.29 -14.57 24.05
CA GLY A 466 -8.84 -15.06 25.32
C GLY A 466 -8.11 -14.53 26.56
N GLN A 467 -8.48 -15.05 27.73
CA GLN A 467 -7.91 -14.58 29.00
C GLN A 467 -6.42 -14.94 29.07
N GLY A 468 -5.60 -13.99 29.54
CA GLY A 468 -4.16 -14.20 29.65
C GLY A 468 -3.37 -14.14 28.32
N HIS A 469 -3.97 -13.78 27.18
CA HIS A 469 -3.25 -13.68 25.89
C HIS A 469 -1.93 -12.89 25.98
N ARG A 470 -1.96 -11.75 26.70
CA ARG A 470 -0.79 -10.90 27.00
C ARG A 470 0.32 -11.63 27.76
N ARG A 471 -0.03 -12.42 28.79
CA ARG A 471 0.95 -13.19 29.58
C ARG A 471 1.62 -14.24 28.72
N THR A 472 0.85 -14.94 27.88
CA THR A 472 1.37 -15.90 26.90
C THR A 472 2.29 -15.21 25.90
N ALA A 473 1.90 -14.03 25.38
CA ALA A 473 2.74 -13.22 24.49
C ALA A 473 4.07 -12.84 25.15
N THR A 474 4.05 -12.32 26.38
CA THR A 474 5.26 -12.00 27.15
C THR A 474 6.18 -13.21 27.31
N ARG A 475 5.63 -14.40 27.62
CA ARG A 475 6.41 -15.63 27.72
C ARG A 475 6.99 -16.08 26.38
N LEU A 476 6.24 -15.95 25.28
CA LEU A 476 6.73 -16.27 23.93
C LEU A 476 7.87 -15.34 23.51
N VAL A 477 7.77 -14.03 23.80
CA VAL A 477 8.85 -13.07 23.56
C VAL A 477 10.08 -13.39 24.42
N ALA A 478 9.89 -13.73 25.69
CA ALA A 478 10.98 -14.20 26.56
C ALA A 478 11.64 -15.49 26.06
N ALA A 479 10.90 -16.36 25.35
CA ALA A 479 11.39 -17.57 24.69
C ALA A 479 12.01 -17.32 23.28
N GLY A 480 12.23 -16.05 22.90
CA GLY A 480 12.87 -15.67 21.63
C GLY A 480 11.92 -15.23 20.50
N GLY A 481 10.62 -15.14 20.78
CA GLY A 481 9.63 -14.56 19.88
C GLY A 481 9.78 -13.04 19.71
N TRP A 482 9.19 -12.51 18.64
CA TRP A 482 9.23 -11.10 18.27
C TRP A 482 7.81 -10.50 18.40
N PRO A 483 7.57 -9.52 19.30
CA PRO A 483 6.23 -8.97 19.50
C PRO A 483 5.85 -8.04 18.34
N ALA A 484 4.81 -8.41 17.59
CA ALA A 484 4.45 -7.72 16.34
C ALA A 484 3.19 -6.86 16.44
N VAL A 485 2.21 -7.29 17.25
CA VAL A 485 0.98 -6.53 17.49
C VAL A 485 0.51 -6.77 18.92
N GLU A 486 0.09 -5.71 19.61
CA GLU A 486 -0.53 -5.79 20.94
C GLU A 486 -1.79 -4.91 20.93
N GLN A 487 -2.95 -5.51 21.23
CA GLN A 487 -4.25 -4.84 21.27
C GLN A 487 -4.98 -5.14 22.59
N ALA A 488 -6.23 -4.67 22.73
CA ALA A 488 -7.02 -4.84 23.95
C ALA A 488 -7.40 -6.30 24.24
N ALA A 489 -7.65 -7.10 23.20
CA ALA A 489 -8.17 -8.48 23.28
C ALA A 489 -7.32 -9.52 22.49
N GLU A 490 -6.24 -9.08 21.86
CA GLU A 490 -5.36 -9.92 21.02
C GLU A 490 -3.89 -9.49 21.21
N SER A 491 -2.97 -10.46 21.12
CA SER A 491 -1.53 -10.24 20.94
C SER A 491 -1.03 -11.08 19.76
N VAL A 492 -0.09 -10.57 18.97
CA VAL A 492 0.56 -11.33 17.89
C VAL A 492 2.06 -11.35 18.11
N VAL A 493 2.64 -12.55 18.08
CA VAL A 493 4.08 -12.78 18.19
C VAL A 493 4.55 -13.54 16.95
N LEU A 494 5.62 -13.07 16.31
CA LEU A 494 6.31 -13.81 15.25
C LEU A 494 7.37 -14.71 15.89
N VAL A 495 7.32 -16.01 15.61
CA VAL A 495 8.29 -17.00 16.09
C VAL A 495 9.01 -17.65 14.91
N THR A 496 10.19 -18.21 15.12
CA THR A 496 10.87 -18.98 14.07
C THR A 496 10.17 -20.33 13.84
N PRO A 497 10.19 -20.92 12.63
CA PRO A 497 9.51 -22.19 12.35
C PRO A 497 9.95 -23.40 13.19
N GLY A 498 11.08 -23.32 13.91
CA GLY A 498 11.51 -24.32 14.88
C GLY A 498 10.78 -24.23 16.24
N PHE A 499 9.88 -23.27 16.42
CA PHE A 499 9.07 -23.15 17.64
C PHE A 499 7.95 -24.21 17.64
N SER A 500 8.02 -25.15 18.58
CA SER A 500 7.12 -26.30 18.62
C SER A 500 5.76 -25.97 19.26
N GLU A 501 4.71 -26.67 18.82
CA GLU A 501 3.36 -26.44 19.35
C GLU A 501 3.20 -26.94 20.79
N GLU A 502 3.96 -27.96 21.20
CA GLU A 502 3.99 -28.45 22.58
C GLU A 502 4.52 -27.35 23.52
N ARG A 503 5.52 -26.56 23.06
CA ARG A 503 5.98 -25.37 23.78
C ARG A 503 4.93 -24.28 23.80
N LEU A 504 4.18 -24.07 22.72
CA LEU A 504 3.07 -23.11 22.71
C LEU A 504 1.99 -23.49 23.73
N LEU A 505 1.56 -24.75 23.70
CA LEU A 505 0.57 -25.32 24.62
C LEU A 505 1.01 -25.22 26.08
N ALA A 506 2.29 -25.45 26.37
CA ALA A 506 2.85 -25.27 27.71
C ALA A 506 2.88 -23.81 28.20
N LEU A 507 2.75 -22.83 27.30
CA LEU A 507 2.70 -21.40 27.62
C LEU A 507 1.27 -20.83 27.66
N LEU A 508 0.31 -21.51 27.05
CA LEU A 508 -1.12 -21.17 27.06
C LEU A 508 -1.77 -21.64 28.37
N GLU A 509 -2.19 -20.68 29.20
CA GLU A 509 -3.02 -20.95 30.39
C GLU A 509 -4.50 -21.04 29.97
N ASP A 510 -5.22 -19.91 29.97
CA ASP A 510 -6.61 -19.81 29.51
C ASP A 510 -6.75 -19.22 28.09
N GLY A 511 -5.61 -18.96 27.45
CA GLY A 511 -5.52 -18.34 26.13
C GLY A 511 -5.69 -19.33 24.99
N ARG A 512 -6.06 -18.83 23.81
CA ARG A 512 -6.16 -19.61 22.56
C ARG A 512 -5.18 -19.06 21.53
N ALA A 513 -4.75 -19.89 20.58
CA ALA A 513 -3.77 -19.53 19.56
C ALA A 513 -4.19 -19.96 18.16
N GLY A 514 -4.03 -19.05 17.20
CA GLY A 514 -3.96 -19.36 15.78
C GLY A 514 -2.54 -19.21 15.25
N LEU A 515 -2.07 -20.18 14.46
CA LEU A 515 -0.74 -20.16 13.84
C LEU A 515 -0.87 -19.97 12.33
N SER A 516 -0.03 -19.12 11.74
CA SER A 516 0.13 -19.05 10.29
C SER A 516 0.87 -20.26 9.71
N THR A 517 0.94 -20.35 8.39
CA THR A 517 2.04 -21.07 7.74
C THR A 517 3.37 -20.35 7.94
N GLY A 518 4.49 -21.06 7.75
CA GLY A 518 5.80 -20.40 7.72
C GLY A 518 5.90 -19.47 6.51
N ARG A 519 6.15 -18.18 6.72
CA ARG A 519 6.20 -17.11 5.72
C ARG A 519 7.53 -16.35 5.78
N ALA A 520 7.98 -15.77 4.68
CA ALA A 520 9.18 -14.92 4.66
C ALA A 520 8.85 -13.50 5.23
N PRO A 521 9.85 -12.69 5.64
CA PRO A 521 9.62 -11.35 6.20
C PRO A 521 8.74 -10.44 5.34
N GLU A 522 8.92 -10.43 4.01
CA GLU A 522 8.08 -9.74 3.02
C GLU A 522 6.58 -10.07 3.14
N GLN A 523 6.26 -11.24 3.70
CA GLN A 523 4.92 -11.79 3.81
C GLN A 523 4.36 -11.74 5.26
N ALA A 524 4.97 -10.95 6.15
CA ALA A 524 4.57 -10.85 7.55
C ALA A 524 3.09 -10.43 7.73
N VAL A 525 2.60 -9.45 6.97
CA VAL A 525 1.18 -9.05 6.96
C VAL A 525 0.24 -10.23 6.65
N THR A 526 0.62 -11.05 5.66
CA THR A 526 -0.11 -12.28 5.30
C THR A 526 -0.05 -13.31 6.42
N ALA A 527 1.11 -13.51 7.05
CA ALA A 527 1.25 -14.42 8.20
C ALA A 527 0.32 -14.00 9.35
N ILE A 528 0.31 -12.73 9.72
CA ILE A 528 -0.54 -12.19 10.80
C ILE A 528 -2.03 -12.42 10.47
N ARG A 529 -2.44 -12.22 9.21
CA ARG A 529 -3.80 -12.50 8.75
C ARG A 529 -4.17 -13.99 8.89
N GLU A 530 -3.31 -14.89 8.43
CA GLU A 530 -3.50 -16.34 8.55
C GLU A 530 -3.64 -16.79 10.02
N ALA A 531 -2.76 -16.28 10.89
CA ALA A 531 -2.79 -16.56 12.32
C ALA A 531 -4.11 -16.11 12.96
N ARG A 532 -4.59 -14.90 12.63
CA ARG A 532 -5.89 -14.39 13.09
C ARG A 532 -7.07 -15.25 12.62
N GLN A 533 -7.07 -15.64 11.34
CA GLN A 533 -8.12 -16.51 10.79
C GLN A 533 -8.12 -17.89 11.47
N ALA A 534 -6.95 -18.46 11.76
CA ALA A 534 -6.84 -19.68 12.53
C ALA A 534 -7.34 -19.49 13.98
N ALA A 535 -7.02 -18.36 14.63
CA ALA A 535 -7.43 -18.08 16.01
C ALA A 535 -8.96 -17.97 16.16
N GLN A 536 -9.65 -17.48 15.14
CA GLN A 536 -11.13 -17.42 15.08
C GLN A 536 -11.79 -18.80 15.04
N LEU A 537 -11.08 -19.84 14.60
CA LEU A 537 -11.55 -21.22 14.53
C LEU A 537 -11.25 -22.05 15.79
N THR A 538 -10.71 -21.41 16.83
CA THR A 538 -10.45 -22.04 18.14
C THR A 538 -11.76 -22.22 18.93
N GLY A 539 -11.84 -23.27 19.74
CA GLY A 539 -13.09 -23.64 20.43
C GLY A 539 -12.85 -24.44 21.71
N PRO A 540 -13.92 -24.80 22.45
CA PRO A 540 -13.82 -25.75 23.57
C PRO A 540 -13.16 -27.05 23.09
N GLY A 541 -12.02 -27.42 23.70
CA GLY A 541 -11.22 -28.58 23.28
C GLY A 541 -10.30 -28.36 22.07
N ARG A 542 -10.33 -27.20 21.41
CA ARG A 542 -9.41 -26.82 20.31
C ARG A 542 -8.77 -25.46 20.60
N MET A 543 -7.84 -25.46 21.56
CA MET A 543 -7.13 -24.26 22.04
C MET A 543 -6.13 -23.70 21.03
N VAL A 544 -5.60 -24.57 20.16
CA VAL A 544 -4.65 -24.22 19.11
C VAL A 544 -5.19 -24.66 17.75
N VAL A 545 -5.03 -23.80 16.73
CA VAL A 545 -5.36 -24.07 15.33
C VAL A 545 -4.22 -23.59 14.45
N ARG A 546 -3.75 -24.44 13.54
CA ARG A 546 -2.85 -24.01 12.44
C ARG A 546 -3.69 -23.65 11.23
N TYR A 547 -3.37 -22.54 10.58
CA TYR A 547 -3.99 -22.13 9.32
C TYR A 547 -3.86 -23.24 8.26
N ALA A 548 -2.71 -23.94 8.25
CA ALA A 548 -2.42 -25.09 7.40
C ALA A 548 -3.44 -26.25 7.48
N ASP A 549 -4.17 -26.35 8.60
CA ASP A 549 -5.15 -27.41 8.90
C ASP A 549 -6.59 -26.88 8.85
N THR A 550 -6.82 -25.76 8.15
CA THR A 550 -8.14 -25.13 7.98
C THR A 550 -8.67 -25.31 6.55
N PRO A 551 -10.00 -25.30 6.36
CA PRO A 551 -10.59 -25.23 5.01
C PRO A 551 -10.13 -24.02 4.19
N ALA A 552 -9.69 -22.94 4.85
CA ALA A 552 -9.13 -21.77 4.17
C ALA A 552 -7.77 -22.08 3.49
N MET A 553 -6.92 -22.93 4.08
CA MET A 553 -5.71 -23.42 3.40
C MET A 553 -6.03 -24.32 2.22
N GLU A 554 -7.04 -25.18 2.33
CA GLU A 554 -7.47 -25.99 1.17
C GLU A 554 -8.02 -25.12 0.04
N LEU A 555 -8.75 -24.05 0.36
CA LEU A 555 -9.18 -23.05 -0.62
C LEU A 555 -7.98 -22.29 -1.22
N ASP A 556 -7.02 -21.84 -0.41
CA ASP A 556 -5.79 -21.19 -0.89
C ASP A 556 -4.97 -22.12 -1.81
N ARG A 557 -4.85 -23.41 -1.46
CA ARG A 557 -4.21 -24.44 -2.32
C ARG A 557 -4.97 -24.65 -3.63
N LEU A 558 -6.30 -24.69 -3.57
CA LEU A 558 -7.14 -24.81 -4.76
C LEU A 558 -6.97 -23.60 -5.68
N LEU A 559 -6.98 -22.38 -5.12
CA LEU A 559 -6.79 -21.11 -5.83
C LEU A 559 -5.37 -20.96 -6.39
N ALA A 560 -4.34 -21.44 -5.69
CA ALA A 560 -2.97 -21.47 -6.18
C ALA A 560 -2.68 -22.60 -7.20
N SER A 561 -3.65 -23.49 -7.46
CA SER A 561 -3.44 -24.61 -8.37
C SER A 561 -3.28 -24.13 -9.83
N PRO A 562 -2.49 -24.83 -10.67
CA PRO A 562 -2.38 -24.49 -12.10
C PRO A 562 -3.72 -24.51 -12.84
N ALA A 563 -4.72 -25.24 -12.35
CA ALA A 563 -6.07 -25.24 -12.90
C ALA A 563 -6.82 -23.94 -12.56
N ALA A 564 -6.76 -23.48 -11.32
CA ALA A 564 -7.35 -22.21 -10.91
C ALA A 564 -6.65 -21.00 -11.54
N VAL A 565 -5.32 -21.06 -11.72
CA VAL A 565 -4.57 -20.05 -12.49
C VAL A 565 -5.07 -19.98 -13.93
N ARG A 566 -5.15 -21.11 -14.65
CA ARG A 566 -5.70 -21.12 -16.03
C ARG A 566 -7.16 -20.66 -16.11
N PHE A 567 -7.98 -21.03 -15.11
CA PHE A 567 -9.37 -20.58 -15.03
C PHE A 567 -9.45 -19.05 -14.86
N ALA A 568 -8.68 -18.49 -13.92
CA ALA A 568 -8.63 -17.05 -13.69
C ALA A 568 -8.06 -16.30 -14.91
N GLU A 569 -7.04 -16.84 -15.58
CA GLU A 569 -6.51 -16.29 -16.84
C GLU A 569 -7.58 -16.32 -17.94
N ALA A 570 -8.23 -17.45 -18.19
CA ALA A 570 -9.24 -17.55 -19.23
C ALA A 570 -10.45 -16.62 -19.02
N LEU A 571 -10.86 -16.44 -17.76
CA LEU A 571 -12.00 -15.60 -17.39
C LEU A 571 -11.65 -14.10 -17.36
N LEU A 572 -10.44 -13.75 -16.88
CA LEU A 572 -10.03 -12.34 -16.73
C LEU A 572 -9.26 -11.79 -17.92
N ALA A 573 -8.65 -12.61 -18.78
CA ALA A 573 -7.89 -12.12 -19.95
C ALA A 573 -8.71 -11.16 -20.83
N PRO A 574 -9.97 -11.46 -21.22
CA PRO A 574 -10.80 -10.52 -21.99
C PRO A 574 -11.08 -9.20 -21.25
N VAL A 575 -11.02 -9.20 -19.91
CA VAL A 575 -11.20 -8.01 -19.07
C VAL A 575 -9.89 -7.24 -18.92
N THR A 576 -8.73 -7.90 -18.87
CA THR A 576 -7.40 -7.26 -18.73
C THR A 576 -6.80 -6.81 -20.05
N GLU A 577 -7.18 -7.41 -21.18
CA GLU A 577 -6.65 -7.09 -22.51
C GLU A 577 -7.27 -5.79 -23.10
N VAL A 578 -8.41 -5.34 -22.58
CA VAL A 578 -8.97 -4.03 -22.97
C VAL A 578 -8.20 -2.88 -22.30
N PRO A 579 -8.12 -1.68 -22.92
CA PRO A 579 -7.32 -0.56 -22.39
C PRO A 579 -7.65 -0.14 -20.95
N ASP A 580 -8.91 -0.29 -20.53
CA ASP A 580 -9.39 0.08 -19.18
C ASP A 580 -9.31 -1.09 -18.18
N GLY A 581 -8.62 -2.19 -18.53
CA GLY A 581 -8.75 -3.47 -17.86
C GLY A 581 -8.43 -3.45 -16.36
N ASP A 582 -7.36 -2.77 -15.97
CA ASP A 582 -6.98 -2.61 -14.56
C ASP A 582 -8.06 -1.86 -13.75
N VAL A 583 -8.75 -0.90 -14.36
CA VAL A 583 -9.85 -0.13 -13.76
C VAL A 583 -11.10 -1.01 -13.59
N LEU A 584 -11.36 -1.90 -14.56
CA LEU A 584 -12.45 -2.87 -14.50
C LEU A 584 -12.18 -3.96 -13.44
N ILE A 585 -10.96 -4.48 -13.37
CA ILE A 585 -10.51 -5.43 -12.34
C ILE A 585 -10.56 -4.78 -10.94
N ALA A 586 -10.12 -3.52 -10.81
CA ALA A 586 -10.22 -2.77 -9.55
C ALA A 586 -11.69 -2.58 -9.13
N ALA A 587 -12.58 -2.17 -10.04
CA ALA A 587 -14.01 -2.06 -9.78
C ALA A 587 -14.63 -3.38 -9.30
N ALA A 588 -14.29 -4.50 -9.97
CA ALA A 588 -14.73 -5.82 -9.60
C ALA A 588 -14.21 -6.25 -8.21
N ARG A 589 -12.94 -5.94 -7.88
CA ARG A 589 -12.36 -6.19 -6.54
C ARG A 589 -13.08 -5.43 -5.44
N HIS A 590 -13.39 -4.14 -5.62
CA HIS A 590 -14.14 -3.35 -4.62
C HIS A 590 -15.55 -3.89 -4.42
N TRP A 591 -16.23 -4.31 -5.49
CA TRP A 591 -17.58 -4.88 -5.39
C TRP A 591 -17.61 -6.23 -4.69
N VAL A 592 -16.68 -7.15 -5.02
CA VAL A 592 -16.54 -8.43 -4.32
C VAL A 592 -16.19 -8.21 -2.84
N ALA A 593 -15.29 -7.27 -2.53
CA ALA A 593 -14.92 -6.93 -1.15
C ALA A 593 -16.09 -6.36 -0.32
N ALA A 594 -17.04 -5.69 -0.95
CA ALA A 594 -18.26 -5.17 -0.34
C ALA A 594 -19.40 -6.21 -0.20
N ASN A 595 -19.10 -7.51 -0.37
CA ASN A 595 -20.11 -8.58 -0.48
C ASN A 595 -21.18 -8.30 -1.55
N HIS A 596 -20.76 -7.74 -2.69
CA HIS A 596 -21.62 -7.36 -3.83
C HIS A 596 -22.62 -6.22 -3.54
N HIS A 597 -22.50 -5.49 -2.43
CA HIS A 597 -23.31 -4.30 -2.16
C HIS A 597 -22.82 -3.10 -2.96
N TRP A 598 -23.75 -2.39 -3.59
CA TRP A 598 -23.45 -1.30 -4.52
C TRP A 598 -22.87 -0.05 -3.84
N ASP A 599 -23.51 0.46 -2.79
CA ASP A 599 -23.12 1.72 -2.17
C ASP A 599 -21.78 1.63 -1.40
N PRO A 600 -21.52 0.58 -0.58
CA PRO A 600 -20.22 0.44 0.09
C PRO A 600 -19.07 0.24 -0.91
N ALA A 601 -19.32 -0.50 -2.00
CA ALA A 601 -18.32 -0.70 -3.06
C ALA A 601 -18.00 0.60 -3.81
N ALA A 602 -19.01 1.42 -4.10
CA ALA A 602 -18.85 2.70 -4.78
C ALA A 602 -18.02 3.67 -3.92
N THR A 603 -18.36 3.78 -2.63
CA THR A 603 -17.59 4.55 -1.63
C THR A 603 -16.15 4.07 -1.53
N ALA A 604 -15.93 2.75 -1.39
CA ALA A 604 -14.57 2.20 -1.28
C ALA A 604 -13.74 2.37 -2.57
N ALA A 605 -14.38 2.39 -3.74
CA ALA A 605 -13.75 2.61 -5.03
C ALA A 605 -13.58 4.10 -5.39
N GLY A 606 -14.07 5.03 -4.57
CA GLY A 606 -14.02 6.47 -4.83
C GLY A 606 -14.81 6.92 -6.07
N VAL A 607 -15.90 6.22 -6.43
CA VAL A 607 -16.71 6.54 -7.63
C VAL A 607 -18.21 6.51 -7.34
N HIS A 608 -19.00 7.13 -8.21
CA HIS A 608 -20.46 7.06 -8.13
C HIS A 608 -20.98 5.62 -8.37
N ARG A 609 -22.10 5.27 -7.72
CA ARG A 609 -22.76 3.95 -7.81
C ARG A 609 -23.02 3.51 -9.26
N GLU A 610 -23.56 4.41 -10.07
CA GLU A 610 -23.86 4.16 -11.48
C GLU A 610 -22.59 3.95 -12.33
N THR A 611 -21.49 4.64 -12.02
CA THR A 611 -20.18 4.41 -12.65
C THR A 611 -19.63 3.02 -12.29
N LEU A 612 -19.76 2.59 -11.03
CA LEU A 612 -19.40 1.24 -10.63
C LEU A 612 -20.26 0.19 -11.37
N ARG A 613 -21.58 0.40 -11.45
CA ARG A 613 -22.51 -0.46 -12.21
C ARG A 613 -22.14 -0.55 -13.69
N ALA A 614 -21.79 0.57 -14.33
CA ALA A 614 -21.36 0.59 -15.73
C ALA A 614 -20.05 -0.22 -15.92
N ARG A 615 -19.07 -0.07 -15.02
CA ARG A 615 -17.84 -0.87 -15.03
C ARG A 615 -18.12 -2.36 -14.86
N LEU A 616 -18.98 -2.76 -13.92
CA LEU A 616 -19.31 -4.18 -13.72
C LEU A 616 -20.14 -4.78 -14.86
N ARG A 617 -21.03 -4.02 -15.51
CA ARG A 617 -21.69 -4.46 -16.75
C ARG A 617 -20.67 -4.71 -17.87
N ARG A 618 -19.60 -3.91 -17.93
CA ARG A 618 -18.51 -4.12 -18.89
C ARG A 618 -17.63 -5.32 -18.51
N VAL A 619 -17.37 -5.56 -17.23
CA VAL A 619 -16.74 -6.82 -16.75
C VAL A 619 -17.58 -8.03 -17.15
N ALA A 620 -18.89 -8.00 -16.88
CA ALA A 620 -19.86 -9.04 -17.23
C ALA A 620 -19.81 -9.37 -18.74
N ALA A 621 -19.95 -8.34 -19.58
CA ALA A 621 -19.93 -8.49 -21.03
C ALA A 621 -18.60 -9.02 -21.59
N LEU A 622 -17.45 -8.62 -21.01
CA LEU A 622 -16.13 -9.07 -21.47
C LEU A 622 -15.78 -10.48 -20.99
N SER A 623 -16.10 -10.81 -19.73
CA SER A 623 -15.85 -12.14 -19.16
C SER A 623 -16.91 -13.20 -19.54
N GLY A 624 -18.01 -12.80 -20.19
CA GLY A 624 -19.12 -13.68 -20.54
C GLY A 624 -19.96 -14.14 -19.34
N LEU A 625 -19.95 -13.38 -18.24
CA LEU A 625 -20.64 -13.70 -16.99
C LEU A 625 -21.96 -12.92 -16.82
N ASP A 626 -22.99 -13.57 -16.29
CA ASP A 626 -24.18 -12.90 -15.77
C ASP A 626 -24.03 -12.63 -14.26
N LEU A 627 -23.67 -11.40 -13.90
CA LEU A 627 -23.44 -11.01 -12.51
C LEU A 627 -24.73 -10.94 -11.64
N ASP A 628 -25.92 -11.12 -12.23
CA ASP A 628 -27.14 -11.36 -11.47
C ASP A 628 -27.27 -12.83 -11.00
N GLN A 629 -26.53 -13.78 -11.60
CA GLN A 629 -26.38 -15.15 -11.09
C GLN A 629 -25.38 -15.27 -9.93
N SER A 630 -25.69 -16.12 -8.96
CA SER A 630 -24.79 -16.41 -7.82
C SER A 630 -23.54 -17.20 -8.24
N ALA A 631 -23.67 -18.12 -9.20
CA ALA A 631 -22.57 -18.93 -9.71
C ALA A 631 -21.49 -18.06 -10.37
N ASP A 632 -21.91 -17.08 -11.18
CA ASP A 632 -21.01 -16.22 -11.95
C ASP A 632 -20.37 -15.13 -11.08
N ARG A 633 -21.09 -14.61 -10.08
CA ARG A 633 -20.48 -13.80 -9.00
C ARG A 633 -19.39 -14.57 -8.26
N LEU A 634 -19.61 -15.85 -7.98
CA LEU A 634 -18.62 -16.72 -7.34
C LEU A 634 -17.45 -17.00 -8.29
N ALA A 635 -17.70 -17.27 -9.58
CA ALA A 635 -16.67 -17.46 -10.60
C ALA A 635 -15.73 -16.24 -10.71
N LEU A 636 -16.31 -15.03 -10.78
CA LEU A 636 -15.56 -13.78 -10.77
C LEU A 636 -14.79 -13.58 -9.46
N ALA A 637 -15.42 -13.82 -8.30
CA ALA A 637 -14.77 -13.68 -7.00
C ALA A 637 -13.58 -14.64 -6.83
N LEU A 638 -13.71 -15.89 -7.27
CA LEU A 638 -12.63 -16.87 -7.28
C LEU A 638 -11.50 -16.44 -8.21
N ALA A 639 -11.81 -16.06 -9.46
CA ALA A 639 -10.80 -15.61 -10.42
C ALA A 639 -10.00 -14.39 -9.91
N LEU A 640 -10.68 -13.41 -9.31
CA LEU A 640 -10.04 -12.25 -8.69
C LEU A 640 -9.22 -12.60 -7.45
N ALA A 641 -9.59 -13.66 -6.71
CA ALA A 641 -8.84 -14.16 -5.57
C ALA A 641 -7.58 -14.92 -5.98
N VAL A 642 -7.59 -15.66 -7.10
CA VAL A 642 -6.37 -16.27 -7.69
C VAL A 642 -5.31 -15.21 -7.99
N GLY A 643 -5.74 -14.04 -8.48
CA GLY A 643 -4.88 -12.87 -8.71
C GLY A 643 -4.27 -12.21 -7.46
N ARG A 644 -4.37 -12.85 -6.27
CA ARG A 644 -3.62 -12.49 -5.04
C ARG A 644 -2.39 -13.39 -4.80
N PHE A 645 -2.22 -14.45 -5.58
CA PHE A 645 -1.09 -15.40 -5.50
C PHE A 645 -0.07 -15.20 -6.64
N ARG A 646 -0.29 -14.19 -7.49
CA ARG A 646 0.68 -13.58 -8.40
C ARG A 646 1.14 -12.25 -7.82
#